data_AF-A0A060SJB9-F1
#
_entry.id   AF-A0A060SJB9-F1
#
_cell.length_a   1.000
_cell.length_b   1.000
_cell.length_c   1.000
_cell.angle_alpha   90.00
_cell.angle_beta   90.00
_cell.angle_gamma   90.00
#
_symmetry.space_group_name_H-M   'P 1'
#
loop_
_entity.id
_entity.type
_entity.pdbx_description
1 polymer ?
#
loop_
_entity_poly.entity_id
_entity_poly.type
_entity_poly.pdbx_seq_one_letter_code
_entity_poly.pdbx_strand_id
1 'polypeptide(L)'
;MHEPGPSDPHPGPLSDPVPSVLDSAPDTGTTYRCNCMKYCKGILQHVSRRKYKLHAPFRVRPEDVLAGFVPFAHRPLVPPAARSADAWRRHAHSELIEHDPTMPTLTDSDDEMDEEDEDGDGDEDHEDNRGVEDHEGDDDNDNNDDDAAGHLTPGERSSSSPRTSHSNHALDPPPPAYISIQDDVDDYRDDPAVPEHEPEPEFGQTEDVGAPQQAHRQEIREAQSFIRALHNAKLDDGGMSQDSLARMREPRCAPVEVSSSERVGLRMFTALGDASEENYADNRAAFMEFLPDSAIPTYDQVKKLVSNITGLEAIHTDMCVNTCVAYVGPFGKYEQCPFCGLSRSPLNDDMVLMFSLDGAQLYESKSSDCWFLVWVLFDLPPTARYKKRYVLPGAVIGGPKKPKNVDSFIFPSLYHLAALQCEGLAIWDAAENRLFRSYLFLLLVTADGPAMAYLNGLVGHQGAHGCRLYCEFLGRNKPGMAMYYPAALRPTGAPPSEHPDQSLRAPPLATLPAGSAPSPRSRYDMNLKVVTASRTNAEYARNRLATGIAKPSIFSGLPRMLGVPDAFGADLMHLVCLNLTDLIMGLLRGSLVCEQPDDKSTWNWAVFADRDTWHAHGRLVAEATRYLPGSFDRPPRNPAEKISSGYKAWEFLLYVYGLLPGLLRAVQAPLYYRHFCKLVAAVRIILQRRITPEQLPLAHRNFIEHAEGIETLYYQRRIERLHFVRQSIHATTHIVPEISRLGPGTLYTQWTLENYIGNITREIKQHSTPYANVSERARRRCQVNALKALIPSLVEEPALPRGAYDLGEGYVLLRAFDSRQWAVPPAESLAIHSYMNKSGHPMMGTWLPLVRRWARLRLPNGQIARTAWKECVLESRGRALRRARMVKLTGTPSRFVEVQYFFLMDIGGARRALAMVAPFSPPDAGILAESENTLLACTPPGADQREVLDVADLAAVIAMVPLPPTAAESAHEDLVARFFVVEKPGLDVALLGGQEQGMENIDEDLDV
;
A
#
# COMPACT_ATOMS: atom_id res chain seq x y z
N MET A 1 -11.96 -70.25 5.11
CA MET A 1 -11.68 -71.58 5.73
C MET A 1 -10.54 -71.38 6.74
N HIS A 2 -10.31 -72.34 7.62
CA HIS A 2 -9.52 -72.23 8.86
C HIS A 2 -8.02 -71.86 8.68
N GLU A 3 -7.50 -71.00 9.58
CA GLU A 3 -6.61 -71.31 10.75
C GLU A 3 -5.74 -72.60 10.76
N PRO A 4 -4.67 -72.73 11.61
CA PRO A 4 -4.40 -72.01 12.90
C PRO A 4 -2.92 -71.54 13.16
N GLY A 5 -2.64 -71.08 14.40
CA GLY A 5 -1.31 -70.74 14.98
C GLY A 5 -0.57 -71.95 15.62
N PRO A 6 0.21 -71.84 16.73
CA PRO A 6 0.13 -70.84 17.84
C PRO A 6 1.50 -70.30 18.39
N SER A 7 1.48 -69.61 19.55
CA SER A 7 2.63 -69.23 20.45
C SER A 7 2.97 -70.38 21.46
N ASP A 8 3.91 -70.36 22.42
CA ASP A 8 4.55 -69.39 23.37
C ASP A 8 5.84 -70.07 23.99
N PRO A 9 6.53 -69.73 25.13
CA PRO A 9 6.34 -68.68 26.16
C PRO A 9 7.62 -67.90 26.65
N HIS A 10 7.39 -67.02 27.64
CA HIS A 10 8.29 -66.34 28.62
C HIS A 10 9.10 -67.27 29.59
N PRO A 11 9.84 -66.77 30.63
CA PRO A 11 10.87 -65.70 30.74
C PRO A 11 12.09 -66.08 31.67
N GLY A 12 13.06 -65.18 31.91
CA GLY A 12 13.88 -65.21 33.15
C GLY A 12 15.33 -64.67 33.05
N PRO A 13 15.93 -64.05 34.11
CA PRO A 13 17.20 -63.30 34.00
C PRO A 13 18.36 -63.77 34.92
N LEU A 14 19.59 -63.23 34.70
CA LEU A 14 20.47 -62.69 35.78
C LEU A 14 21.79 -62.02 35.29
N SER A 15 22.11 -60.87 35.93
CA SER A 15 23.42 -60.23 36.24
C SER A 15 24.64 -60.18 35.27
N ASP A 16 25.09 -58.93 35.03
CA ASP A 16 26.45 -58.41 34.74
C ASP A 16 27.57 -58.93 35.68
N PRO A 17 28.90 -58.90 35.32
CA PRO A 17 29.67 -57.66 35.05
C PRO A 17 30.76 -57.67 33.94
N VAL A 18 31.57 -56.59 33.93
CA VAL A 18 32.26 -55.87 32.81
C VAL A 18 33.69 -55.41 33.30
N PRO A 19 34.70 -54.91 32.53
CA PRO A 19 34.97 -54.79 31.06
C PRO A 19 36.33 -55.35 30.55
N SER A 20 36.58 -55.29 29.22
CA SER A 20 37.83 -54.76 28.63
C SER A 20 37.59 -54.19 27.20
N VAL A 21 38.58 -53.52 26.58
CA VAL A 21 38.43 -52.60 25.42
C VAL A 21 39.63 -52.80 24.46
N LEU A 22 39.53 -52.86 23.12
CA LEU A 22 39.46 -51.73 22.17
C LEU A 22 39.19 -52.16 20.69
N ASP A 23 38.57 -51.22 19.95
CA ASP A 23 38.58 -50.93 18.50
C ASP A 23 38.47 -52.04 17.41
N SER A 24 37.44 -51.95 16.56
CA SER A 24 37.53 -51.11 15.32
C SER A 24 36.33 -51.25 14.34
N ALA A 25 35.41 -50.26 14.29
CA ALA A 25 34.56 -49.86 13.12
C ALA A 25 33.42 -48.89 13.53
N PRO A 26 33.33 -47.64 13.00
CA PRO A 26 32.24 -46.69 13.30
C PRO A 26 31.04 -46.74 12.32
N ASP A 27 29.83 -46.38 12.81
CA ASP A 27 28.55 -46.36 12.07
C ASP A 27 28.40 -45.17 11.09
N THR A 28 27.78 -45.38 9.94
CA THR A 28 27.81 -44.46 8.78
C THR A 28 26.69 -43.41 8.77
N GLY A 29 26.95 -42.28 9.44
CA GLY A 29 26.69 -40.91 8.95
C GLY A 29 25.24 -40.46 8.65
N THR A 30 24.23 -41.32 8.74
CA THR A 30 22.87 -41.01 8.28
C THR A 30 22.15 -40.10 9.28
N THR A 31 22.18 -38.79 9.05
CA THR A 31 21.42 -37.81 9.87
C THR A 31 19.97 -37.72 9.42
N TYR A 32 19.03 -37.69 10.38
CA TYR A 32 17.59 -37.67 10.11
C TYR A 32 17.03 -36.29 10.44
N ARG A 33 16.12 -35.74 9.61
CA ARG A 33 15.55 -34.40 9.83
C ARG A 33 14.22 -34.46 10.58
N CYS A 34 14.10 -33.76 11.71
CA CYS A 34 12.93 -33.79 12.59
C CYS A 34 12.48 -32.39 13.02
N ASN A 35 11.18 -32.13 12.98
CA ASN A 35 10.51 -30.88 13.34
C ASN A 35 9.49 -31.03 14.49
N CYS A 36 9.59 -32.07 15.31
CA CYS A 36 8.61 -32.34 16.38
C CYS A 36 8.40 -31.13 17.32
N MET A 37 7.17 -30.89 17.75
CA MET A 37 6.84 -29.70 18.56
C MET A 37 7.52 -29.76 19.93
N LYS A 38 7.55 -30.94 20.57
CA LYS A 38 8.06 -31.11 21.94
C LYS A 38 9.58 -30.93 22.09
N TYR A 39 10.38 -31.42 21.14
CA TYR A 39 11.85 -31.44 21.28
C TYR A 39 12.60 -30.64 20.20
N CYS A 40 11.96 -30.30 19.09
CA CYS A 40 12.54 -29.48 18.02
C CYS A 40 11.82 -28.11 17.86
N LYS A 41 10.79 -27.84 18.68
CA LYS A 41 9.99 -26.60 18.66
C LYS A 41 9.44 -26.22 17.27
N GLY A 42 9.04 -27.21 16.47
CA GLY A 42 8.57 -26.99 15.09
C GLY A 42 9.68 -26.76 14.05
N ILE A 43 10.93 -26.52 14.48
CA ILE A 43 12.07 -26.23 13.60
C ILE A 43 12.68 -27.53 13.09
N LEU A 44 12.94 -27.64 11.78
CA LEU A 44 13.50 -28.84 11.17
C LEU A 44 15.00 -28.99 11.48
N GLN A 45 15.33 -29.82 12.46
CA GLN A 45 16.69 -30.05 12.95
C GLN A 45 17.24 -31.42 12.53
N HIS A 46 18.56 -31.52 12.32
CA HIS A 46 19.23 -32.82 12.14
C HIS A 46 19.38 -33.51 13.50
N VAL A 47 18.93 -34.75 13.58
CA VAL A 47 18.94 -35.59 14.78
C VAL A 47 19.46 -36.99 14.45
N SER A 48 20.05 -37.66 15.44
CA SER A 48 20.48 -39.06 15.30
C SER A 48 19.28 -39.99 15.14
N ARG A 49 19.49 -41.17 14.53
CA ARG A 49 18.45 -42.21 14.33
C ARG A 49 17.69 -42.55 15.61
N ARG A 50 18.36 -42.56 16.77
CA ARG A 50 17.76 -42.77 18.10
C ARG A 50 16.81 -41.62 18.49
N LYS A 51 17.26 -40.36 18.38
CA LYS A 51 16.39 -39.19 18.61
C LYS A 51 15.24 -39.13 17.61
N TYR A 52 15.48 -39.43 16.33
CA TYR A 52 14.42 -39.48 15.31
C TYR A 52 13.32 -40.51 15.61
N LYS A 53 13.66 -41.69 16.16
CA LYS A 53 12.65 -42.63 16.66
C LYS A 53 11.95 -42.10 17.92
N LEU A 54 12.70 -41.57 18.90
CA LEU A 54 12.15 -41.04 20.15
C LEU A 54 11.19 -39.85 19.95
N HIS A 55 11.44 -39.02 18.93
CA HIS A 55 10.62 -37.86 18.58
C HIS A 55 9.35 -38.24 17.79
N ALA A 56 9.19 -39.49 17.36
CA ALA A 56 8.08 -39.92 16.49
C ALA A 56 6.68 -39.64 17.04
N PRO A 57 6.38 -39.79 18.36
CA PRO A 57 5.05 -39.46 18.92
C PRO A 57 4.73 -37.97 18.97
N PHE A 58 5.70 -37.09 18.67
CA PHE A 58 5.58 -35.64 18.81
C PHE A 58 5.79 -34.88 17.49
N ARG A 59 5.94 -35.62 16.37
CA ARG A 59 5.91 -35.06 15.01
C ARG A 59 4.48 -35.01 14.52
N VAL A 60 4.01 -33.80 14.24
CA VAL A 60 2.77 -33.57 13.49
C VAL A 60 3.00 -34.04 12.05
N ARG A 61 2.14 -34.94 11.57
CA ARG A 61 2.08 -35.35 10.16
C ARG A 61 1.11 -34.42 9.40
N PRO A 62 1.21 -34.28 8.06
CA PRO A 62 0.22 -33.52 7.29
C PRO A 62 -1.21 -34.06 7.45
N GLU A 63 -1.33 -35.39 7.61
CA GLU A 63 -2.58 -36.10 7.92
C GLU A 63 -3.19 -35.65 9.25
N ASP A 64 -2.39 -35.39 10.28
CA ASP A 64 -2.87 -35.00 11.62
C ASP A 64 -3.45 -33.57 11.64
N VAL A 65 -2.92 -32.67 10.80
CA VAL A 65 -3.44 -31.30 10.64
C VAL A 65 -4.83 -31.31 10.00
N LEU A 66 -5.07 -32.25 9.08
CA LEU A 66 -6.37 -32.46 8.44
C LEU A 66 -7.33 -33.24 9.34
N ALA A 67 -6.83 -34.15 10.18
CA ALA A 67 -7.63 -34.94 11.12
C ALA A 67 -8.32 -34.11 12.22
N GLY A 68 -7.90 -32.86 12.45
CA GLY A 68 -8.62 -31.91 13.30
C GLY A 68 -9.95 -31.40 12.71
N PHE A 69 -10.22 -31.66 11.42
CA PHE A 69 -11.34 -31.06 10.67
C PHE A 69 -12.03 -32.05 9.70
N VAL A 70 -12.43 -33.24 10.17
CA VAL A 70 -13.32 -34.17 9.42
C VAL A 70 -14.20 -35.00 10.39
N PRO A 71 -15.38 -35.51 9.97
CA PRO A 71 -16.55 -35.53 10.85
C PRO A 71 -16.87 -36.90 11.49
N PHE A 72 -17.73 -36.87 12.51
CA PHE A 72 -18.36 -38.06 13.07
C PHE A 72 -19.29 -38.75 12.06
N ALA A 73 -18.89 -39.93 11.58
CA ALA A 73 -19.76 -40.86 10.86
C ALA A 73 -19.62 -42.29 11.43
N HIS A 74 -20.76 -42.95 11.62
CA HIS A 74 -20.92 -44.36 12.00
C HIS A 74 -20.36 -44.82 13.35
N ARG A 75 -21.24 -44.84 14.36
CA ARG A 75 -21.26 -45.88 15.40
C ARG A 75 -22.67 -46.51 15.44
N PRO A 76 -22.83 -47.85 15.50
CA PRO A 76 -24.16 -48.47 15.51
C PRO A 76 -24.93 -48.23 16.83
N LEU A 77 -26.26 -48.19 16.74
CA LEU A 77 -27.16 -48.09 17.89
C LEU A 77 -27.33 -49.44 18.60
N VAL A 78 -27.33 -49.43 19.94
CA VAL A 78 -27.84 -50.51 20.80
C VAL A 78 -28.63 -49.87 21.95
N PRO A 79 -29.83 -50.38 22.34
CA PRO A 79 -30.68 -49.74 23.36
C PRO A 79 -30.19 -49.95 24.82
N PRO A 80 -30.63 -49.11 25.77
CA PRO A 80 -30.16 -49.15 27.16
C PRO A 80 -30.92 -50.16 28.04
N ALA A 81 -30.20 -50.82 28.97
CA ALA A 81 -30.80 -51.70 29.98
C ALA A 81 -30.06 -51.66 31.34
N ALA A 82 -30.62 -50.86 32.26
CA ALA A 82 -30.80 -51.13 33.70
C ALA A 82 -29.60 -51.42 34.65
N ARG A 83 -29.70 -50.80 35.84
CA ARG A 83 -29.10 -51.16 37.16
C ARG A 83 -27.59 -50.92 37.37
N SER A 84 -27.10 -50.69 38.59
CA SER A 84 -27.55 -49.85 39.74
C SER A 84 -26.55 -50.05 40.90
N ALA A 85 -26.27 -48.98 41.66
CA ALA A 85 -25.80 -48.97 43.07
C ALA A 85 -24.67 -49.94 43.50
N ASP A 86 -23.50 -49.42 43.88
CA ASP A 86 -23.20 -49.16 45.31
C ASP A 86 -21.79 -48.59 45.54
N ALA A 87 -21.70 -47.46 46.26
CA ALA A 87 -20.47 -46.96 46.93
C ALA A 87 -20.74 -45.75 47.87
N TRP A 88 -21.48 -45.96 48.95
CA TRP A 88 -21.36 -45.33 50.29
C TRP A 88 -20.97 -43.84 50.47
N ARG A 89 -21.88 -43.10 51.14
CA ARG A 89 -21.66 -41.76 51.72
C ARG A 89 -20.83 -41.79 53.01
N ARG A 90 -20.13 -40.67 53.31
CA ARG A 90 -20.11 -39.91 54.59
C ARG A 90 -19.00 -38.82 54.55
N HIS A 91 -19.06 -37.69 55.24
CA HIS A 91 -20.01 -37.16 56.24
C HIS A 91 -20.38 -35.68 55.95
N ALA A 92 -21.46 -35.18 56.58
CA ALA A 92 -21.87 -33.76 56.64
C ALA A 92 -22.58 -33.51 57.99
N HIS A 93 -22.78 -32.23 58.39
CA HIS A 93 -23.68 -31.70 59.44
C HIS A 93 -23.50 -30.15 59.51
N SER A 94 -24.45 -29.29 59.94
CA SER A 94 -25.93 -29.36 60.01
C SER A 94 -26.53 -27.98 60.39
N GLU A 95 -27.68 -27.61 59.80
CA GLU A 95 -28.89 -26.87 60.30
C GLU A 95 -28.73 -25.58 61.20
N LEU A 96 -29.68 -24.64 61.37
CA LEU A 96 -31.14 -24.61 61.71
C LEU A 96 -31.76 -23.23 61.22
N ILE A 97 -33.01 -23.04 60.75
CA ILE A 97 -34.38 -23.04 61.39
C ILE A 97 -34.63 -21.83 62.35
N GLU A 98 -35.67 -20.95 62.27
CA GLU A 98 -36.73 -20.57 61.26
C GLU A 98 -37.61 -19.33 61.71
N HIS A 99 -38.50 -18.78 60.84
CA HIS A 99 -39.60 -17.78 61.05
C HIS A 99 -39.26 -16.27 61.39
N ASP A 100 -39.79 -15.19 60.77
CA ASP A 100 -41.17 -14.66 60.51
C ASP A 100 -41.89 -14.08 61.79
N PRO A 101 -42.76 -13.02 61.82
CA PRO A 101 -43.28 -12.07 60.78
C PRO A 101 -43.40 -10.54 61.17
N THR A 102 -44.11 -9.75 60.32
CA THR A 102 -44.90 -8.48 60.55
C THR A 102 -44.31 -7.05 60.46
N MET A 103 -45.21 -6.11 60.08
CA MET A 103 -45.10 -4.66 59.77
C MET A 103 -45.98 -3.85 60.77
N PRO A 104 -45.78 -2.53 61.03
CA PRO A 104 -46.36 -1.46 60.16
C PRO A 104 -45.59 -0.09 60.12
N THR A 105 -46.30 0.98 59.74
CA THR A 105 -45.88 2.24 59.07
C THR A 105 -45.88 3.53 59.93
N LEU A 106 -45.59 4.69 59.29
CA LEU A 106 -45.79 6.14 59.69
C LEU A 106 -44.59 6.79 60.42
N THR A 107 -44.25 8.10 60.34
CA THR A 107 -44.65 9.27 59.48
C THR A 107 -43.68 10.46 59.71
N ASP A 108 -43.48 11.31 58.69
CA ASP A 108 -43.07 12.76 58.71
C ASP A 108 -41.75 13.11 59.48
N SER A 109 -41.17 14.32 59.56
CA SER A 109 -41.41 15.73 59.11
C SER A 109 -40.04 16.46 59.16
N ASP A 110 -39.52 17.12 58.10
CA ASP A 110 -39.58 18.58 57.78
C ASP A 110 -38.25 19.33 58.11
N ASP A 111 -38.11 20.57 57.59
CA ASP A 111 -37.16 21.66 57.96
C ASP A 111 -35.62 21.49 57.75
N GLU A 112 -34.75 22.51 57.60
CA GLU A 112 -34.79 23.84 56.94
C GLU A 112 -33.33 24.37 56.72
N MET A 113 -33.09 25.04 55.58
CA MET A 113 -32.35 26.31 55.29
C MET A 113 -30.92 26.71 55.80
N ASP A 114 -30.25 27.50 54.91
CA ASP A 114 -29.30 28.63 55.06
C ASP A 114 -27.85 28.42 55.62
N GLU A 115 -26.79 28.94 54.96
CA GLU A 115 -25.97 30.18 55.22
C GLU A 115 -24.94 30.03 56.38
N GLU A 116 -23.75 30.67 56.46
CA GLU A 116 -22.84 31.40 55.53
C GLU A 116 -21.39 31.43 56.16
N ASP A 117 -20.43 32.10 55.50
CA ASP A 117 -19.21 32.79 56.02
C ASP A 117 -17.98 32.11 56.74
N GLU A 118 -16.82 32.37 56.13
CA GLU A 118 -15.53 33.00 56.60
C GLU A 118 -14.69 32.53 57.84
N ASP A 119 -13.42 32.99 57.83
CA ASP A 119 -12.34 32.99 58.85
C ASP A 119 -11.75 31.64 59.38
N GLY A 120 -10.45 31.55 59.77
CA GLY A 120 -9.34 32.52 59.72
C GLY A 120 -8.05 32.04 60.45
N ASP A 121 -6.94 32.78 60.24
CA ASP A 121 -5.69 32.91 61.04
C ASP A 121 -4.70 31.74 61.34
N GLY A 122 -3.39 32.09 61.47
CA GLY A 122 -2.29 31.27 62.04
C GLY A 122 -1.33 30.65 61.01
N ASP A 123 -0.14 31.19 60.65
CA ASP A 123 0.95 31.89 61.38
C ASP A 123 1.69 30.99 62.41
N GLU A 124 3.03 31.02 62.57
CA GLU A 124 4.08 31.95 62.07
C GLU A 124 5.50 31.26 61.98
N ASP A 125 6.60 32.04 62.05
CA ASP A 125 8.05 31.68 62.10
C ASP A 125 8.76 31.24 60.78
N HIS A 126 9.31 32.14 59.92
CA HIS A 126 10.57 32.96 59.99
C HIS A 126 11.88 32.26 59.51
N GLU A 127 12.49 32.67 58.38
CA GLU A 127 13.67 33.58 58.17
C GLU A 127 15.07 32.93 58.39
N ASP A 128 16.24 33.34 57.84
CA ASP A 128 16.79 34.49 57.07
C ASP A 128 17.83 33.94 56.03
N ASN A 129 18.19 34.50 54.85
CA ASN A 129 17.70 35.54 53.91
C ASN A 129 18.73 35.66 52.73
N ARG A 130 18.65 36.71 51.89
CA ARG A 130 19.61 37.16 50.83
C ARG A 130 19.64 36.34 49.52
N GLY A 131 19.17 36.82 48.36
CA GLY A 131 18.32 37.99 48.06
C GLY A 131 18.74 38.77 46.79
N VAL A 132 17.75 39.33 46.07
CA VAL A 132 17.84 40.33 44.96
C VAL A 132 18.48 39.76 43.67
N GLU A 133 17.79 39.59 42.52
CA GLU A 133 17.11 40.57 41.61
C GLU A 133 18.16 41.47 40.88
N ASP A 134 17.99 41.90 39.62
CA ASP A 134 16.77 42.25 38.88
C ASP A 134 16.86 42.03 37.34
N HIS A 135 15.87 42.53 36.58
CA HIS A 135 15.66 42.35 35.12
C HIS A 135 16.26 43.46 34.20
N GLU A 136 16.05 43.32 32.86
CA GLU A 136 16.25 44.33 31.77
C GLU A 136 17.71 44.84 31.51
N GLY A 137 18.09 45.43 30.35
CA GLY A 137 17.42 45.63 29.05
C GLY A 137 18.30 46.41 28.03
N ASP A 138 18.04 46.20 26.72
CA ASP A 138 18.28 47.03 25.51
C ASP A 138 19.66 47.67 25.11
N ASP A 139 20.13 47.27 23.91
CA ASP A 139 20.60 48.07 22.74
C ASP A 139 21.91 48.95 22.68
N ASP A 140 22.17 49.42 21.44
CA ASP A 140 23.13 50.41 20.91
C ASP A 140 24.64 50.08 20.71
N ASN A 141 24.89 49.22 19.71
CA ASN A 141 25.55 49.58 18.43
C ASN A 141 26.51 50.80 18.33
N ASP A 142 27.76 50.60 17.85
CA ASP A 142 28.35 51.39 16.74
C ASP A 142 29.75 50.92 16.21
N ASN A 143 29.82 50.69 14.88
CA ASN A 143 30.82 51.17 13.88
C ASN A 143 32.36 50.91 13.93
N ASN A 144 32.85 50.36 12.79
CA ASN A 144 34.00 50.81 11.95
C ASN A 144 35.47 50.62 12.45
N ASP A 145 36.52 50.49 11.61
CA ASP A 145 36.65 50.21 10.15
C ASP A 145 38.04 49.62 9.81
N ASP A 146 38.09 48.86 8.70
CA ASP A 146 39.14 48.62 7.67
C ASP A 146 40.70 48.63 7.90
N ASP A 147 41.34 47.83 7.02
CA ASP A 147 42.48 48.16 6.12
C ASP A 147 43.88 47.46 6.19
N ALA A 148 44.22 46.88 5.03
CA ALA A 148 45.53 46.79 4.32
C ALA A 148 46.85 46.17 4.90
N ALA A 149 47.10 44.92 4.48
CA ALA A 149 48.30 44.37 3.78
C ALA A 149 49.75 44.95 3.93
N GLY A 150 50.74 44.04 4.06
CA GLY A 150 52.18 44.34 3.79
C GLY A 150 53.14 43.12 3.87
N HIS A 151 54.04 42.95 2.90
CA HIS A 151 55.11 41.92 2.86
C HIS A 151 56.47 42.47 3.35
N LEU A 152 57.40 41.58 3.78
CA LEU A 152 58.76 41.40 3.18
C LEU A 152 59.62 40.31 3.88
N THR A 153 60.75 39.94 3.24
CA THR A 153 61.73 38.86 3.58
C THR A 153 63.15 39.47 3.80
N PRO A 154 64.34 38.79 3.72
CA PRO A 154 64.73 37.35 3.68
C PRO A 154 65.98 36.94 4.55
N GLY A 155 66.43 35.67 4.48
CA GLY A 155 67.87 35.35 4.26
C GLY A 155 68.70 34.43 5.20
N GLU A 156 69.02 33.21 4.73
CA GLU A 156 70.35 32.51 4.75
C GLU A 156 71.11 32.18 6.10
N ARG A 157 72.10 31.25 6.24
CA ARG A 157 72.88 30.35 5.34
C ARG A 157 73.62 29.19 6.10
N SER A 158 74.00 28.09 5.40
CA SER A 158 75.16 27.15 5.65
C SER A 158 75.25 26.27 6.94
N SER A 159 75.93 25.09 7.02
CA SER A 159 76.57 24.20 6.01
C SER A 159 77.05 22.80 6.55
N SER A 160 77.11 21.81 5.64
CA SER A 160 78.11 20.69 5.51
C SER A 160 78.28 19.52 6.51
N SER A 161 78.35 18.31 5.94
CA SER A 161 78.70 16.96 6.46
C SER A 161 80.25 16.72 6.48
N PRO A 162 80.84 15.48 6.47
CA PRO A 162 80.39 14.11 6.80
C PRO A 162 81.42 13.25 7.62
N ARG A 163 81.07 12.00 8.02
CA ARG A 163 81.89 10.75 7.81
C ARG A 163 81.27 9.46 8.39
N THR A 164 81.82 8.30 7.98
CA THR A 164 81.30 6.93 8.20
C THR A 164 82.34 5.97 8.81
N SER A 165 81.89 4.97 9.58
CA SER A 165 82.60 3.68 9.80
C SER A 165 81.68 2.60 10.44
N HIS A 166 82.10 1.34 10.38
CA HIS A 166 81.38 0.11 10.80
C HIS A 166 81.47 -0.13 12.34
N SER A 167 80.76 -1.05 13.02
CA SER A 167 80.36 -2.42 12.62
C SER A 167 79.33 -3.14 13.54
N ASN A 168 78.58 -4.08 12.94
CA ASN A 168 78.12 -5.40 13.43
C ASN A 168 77.32 -5.65 14.75
N HIS A 169 76.31 -6.53 14.56
CA HIS A 169 75.73 -7.56 15.45
C HIS A 169 74.49 -7.28 16.34
N ALA A 170 73.39 -7.90 15.90
CA ALA A 170 72.45 -8.78 16.62
C ALA A 170 71.21 -8.20 17.35
N LEU A 171 70.04 -8.60 16.81
CA LEU A 171 68.82 -9.15 17.47
C LEU A 171 68.19 -8.36 18.67
N ASP A 172 66.88 -8.15 18.77
CA ASP A 172 65.72 -8.87 18.19
C ASP A 172 64.51 -7.89 17.89
N PRO A 173 63.35 -8.35 17.35
CA PRO A 173 62.47 -7.48 16.54
C PRO A 173 61.23 -6.86 17.24
N PRO A 174 60.65 -5.79 16.65
CA PRO A 174 59.30 -5.30 16.93
C PRO A 174 58.27 -5.56 15.79
N PRO A 175 56.98 -5.73 16.09
CA PRO A 175 55.89 -5.50 15.14
C PRO A 175 55.40 -4.03 15.19
N PRO A 176 55.30 -3.30 14.07
CA PRO A 176 54.83 -1.91 14.04
C PRO A 176 53.30 -1.79 13.89
N ALA A 177 52.79 -0.58 14.14
CA ALA A 177 51.43 -0.15 13.80
C ALA A 177 51.49 1.18 13.00
N TYR A 178 50.37 1.55 12.36
CA TYR A 178 49.79 2.93 12.22
C TYR A 178 50.80 4.12 12.10
N ILE A 179 50.76 5.06 11.12
CA ILE A 179 49.70 5.57 10.21
C ILE A 179 50.37 6.24 8.95
N SER A 180 49.66 6.28 7.80
CA SER A 180 49.68 7.23 6.63
C SER A 180 50.98 7.95 6.16
N ILE A 181 51.10 8.14 4.83
CA ILE A 181 51.14 9.50 4.21
C ILE A 181 50.93 9.42 2.67
N GLN A 182 50.27 10.46 2.14
CA GLN A 182 50.04 10.81 0.71
C GLN A 182 51.32 11.25 0.00
N ASP A 183 51.44 11.44 -1.32
CA ASP A 183 50.69 11.09 -2.55
C ASP A 183 51.74 11.21 -3.67
N ASP A 184 51.69 10.41 -4.74
CA ASP A 184 52.39 10.74 -6.00
C ASP A 184 51.78 9.99 -7.19
N VAL A 185 51.99 10.50 -8.41
CA VAL A 185 51.05 10.32 -9.55
C VAL A 185 51.64 9.52 -10.72
N ASP A 186 50.75 8.89 -11.50
CA ASP A 186 50.95 8.25 -12.83
C ASP A 186 51.86 7.01 -12.97
N ASP A 187 51.23 5.82 -13.05
CA ASP A 187 51.51 4.86 -14.14
C ASP A 187 50.24 4.06 -14.51
N TYR A 188 50.11 3.67 -15.78
CA TYR A 188 48.95 2.95 -16.34
C TYR A 188 49.12 1.42 -16.24
N ARG A 189 48.39 0.73 -15.37
CA ARG A 189 48.01 -0.70 -15.52
C ARG A 189 46.75 -1.11 -14.77
N ASP A 190 45.95 -1.91 -15.46
CA ASP A 190 44.95 -2.88 -14.99
C ASP A 190 44.05 -2.47 -13.80
N ASP A 191 42.87 -1.93 -14.15
CA ASP A 191 41.71 -1.84 -13.26
C ASP A 191 41.40 -3.23 -12.66
N PRO A 192 41.33 -3.39 -11.32
CA PRO A 192 40.94 -4.65 -10.71
C PRO A 192 39.49 -4.95 -11.07
N ALA A 193 39.23 -6.14 -11.59
CA ALA A 193 37.93 -6.51 -12.14
C ALA A 193 36.77 -6.14 -11.20
N VAL A 194 35.84 -5.33 -11.71
CA VAL A 194 34.54 -5.06 -11.06
C VAL A 194 33.95 -6.41 -10.66
N PRO A 195 33.57 -6.62 -9.38
CA PRO A 195 32.96 -7.87 -8.97
C PRO A 195 31.75 -8.15 -9.86
N GLU A 196 31.75 -9.28 -10.57
CA GLU A 196 30.62 -9.70 -11.40
C GLU A 196 29.43 -9.91 -10.47
N HIS A 197 28.61 -8.87 -10.35
CA HIS A 197 27.36 -8.93 -9.63
C HIS A 197 26.46 -9.85 -10.45
N GLU A 198 26.29 -11.09 -9.98
CA GLU A 198 25.37 -12.04 -10.61
C GLU A 198 24.02 -11.32 -10.82
N PRO A 199 23.49 -11.27 -12.06
CA PRO A 199 22.26 -10.54 -12.31
C PRO A 199 21.14 -11.20 -11.52
N GLU A 200 20.42 -10.41 -10.70
CA GLU A 200 19.32 -10.93 -9.88
C GLU A 200 18.35 -11.70 -10.78
N PRO A 201 18.06 -12.98 -10.48
CA PRO A 201 17.34 -13.83 -11.42
C PRO A 201 15.90 -13.36 -11.57
N GLU A 202 15.56 -12.90 -12.78
CA GLU A 202 14.22 -12.43 -13.14
C GLU A 202 13.15 -13.44 -12.68
N PHE A 203 12.16 -12.93 -11.94
CA PHE A 203 11.37 -13.67 -10.96
C PHE A 203 11.00 -15.12 -11.32
N GLY A 204 11.27 -16.06 -10.40
CA GLY A 204 10.59 -17.35 -10.38
C GLY A 204 11.42 -18.60 -10.63
N GLN A 205 12.68 -18.65 -10.16
CA GLN A 205 13.32 -19.95 -9.94
C GLN A 205 12.59 -20.72 -8.83
N THR A 206 11.93 -21.82 -9.20
CA THR A 206 11.62 -22.93 -8.30
C THR A 206 12.68 -24.00 -8.52
N GLU A 207 13.55 -24.20 -7.53
CA GLU A 207 14.70 -25.12 -7.60
C GLU A 207 14.31 -26.63 -7.70
N ASP A 208 15.36 -27.45 -7.83
CA ASP A 208 15.38 -28.92 -7.82
C ASP A 208 14.76 -29.66 -9.02
N VAL A 209 15.60 -29.81 -10.06
CA VAL A 209 15.47 -30.80 -11.13
C VAL A 209 15.78 -32.22 -10.58
N GLY A 210 14.98 -32.68 -9.62
CA GLY A 210 15.24 -33.89 -8.83
C GLY A 210 13.98 -34.64 -8.38
N ALA A 211 12.90 -34.62 -9.17
CA ALA A 211 11.60 -35.13 -8.78
C ALA A 211 11.52 -36.68 -8.71
N PRO A 212 11.13 -37.30 -7.57
CA PRO A 212 10.86 -38.73 -7.48
C PRO A 212 9.72 -39.20 -8.38
N GLN A 213 9.74 -40.48 -8.78
CA GLN A 213 8.63 -41.11 -9.50
C GLN A 213 7.46 -41.43 -8.56
N GLN A 214 6.43 -40.57 -8.52
CA GLN A 214 5.06 -40.95 -8.20
C GLN A 214 4.06 -39.99 -8.86
N ALA A 215 2.95 -40.54 -9.36
CA ALA A 215 1.91 -39.77 -10.05
C ALA A 215 1.10 -38.87 -9.08
N HIS A 216 0.35 -37.92 -9.63
CA HIS A 216 -0.33 -36.83 -8.92
C HIS A 216 0.60 -35.94 -8.07
N ARG A 217 0.97 -34.79 -8.64
CA ARG A 217 1.77 -33.73 -8.00
C ARG A 217 1.12 -33.25 -6.69
N GLN A 218 1.93 -33.02 -5.66
CA GLN A 218 1.48 -32.65 -4.30
C GLN A 218 0.70 -31.32 -4.29
N GLU A 219 1.28 -30.27 -4.89
CA GLU A 219 0.68 -28.92 -4.99
C GLU A 219 -0.77 -28.92 -5.54
N ILE A 220 -1.04 -29.75 -6.57
CA ILE A 220 -2.38 -29.89 -7.16
C ILE A 220 -3.33 -30.57 -6.17
N ARG A 221 -2.89 -31.63 -5.49
CA ARG A 221 -3.70 -32.34 -4.48
C ARG A 221 -4.02 -31.46 -3.27
N GLU A 222 -3.06 -30.64 -2.82
CA GLU A 222 -3.22 -29.67 -1.74
C GLU A 222 -4.23 -28.58 -2.13
N ALA A 223 -4.03 -27.91 -3.27
CA ALA A 223 -4.95 -26.89 -3.77
C ALA A 223 -6.38 -27.44 -3.96
N GLN A 224 -6.52 -28.63 -4.56
CA GLN A 224 -7.82 -29.31 -4.66
C GLN A 224 -8.43 -29.68 -3.30
N SER A 225 -7.62 -29.88 -2.25
CA SER A 225 -8.14 -30.16 -0.91
C SER A 225 -8.64 -28.90 -0.22
N PHE A 226 -7.93 -27.78 -0.36
CA PHE A 226 -8.43 -26.48 0.10
C PHE A 226 -9.73 -26.10 -0.63
N ILE A 227 -9.80 -26.25 -1.95
CA ILE A 227 -11.01 -26.00 -2.75
C ILE A 227 -12.20 -26.83 -2.24
N ARG A 228 -12.01 -28.14 -2.00
CA ARG A 228 -13.06 -29.00 -1.41
C ARG A 228 -13.47 -28.58 0.00
N ALA A 229 -12.54 -28.10 0.82
CA ALA A 229 -12.84 -27.61 2.16
C ALA A 229 -13.64 -26.29 2.11
N LEU A 230 -13.30 -25.37 1.21
CA LEU A 230 -14.04 -24.13 0.99
C LEU A 230 -15.47 -24.38 0.47
N HIS A 231 -15.66 -25.35 -0.46
CA HIS A 231 -17.00 -25.75 -0.92
C HIS A 231 -17.90 -26.32 0.19
N ASN A 232 -17.33 -26.78 1.29
CA ASN A 232 -18.05 -27.33 2.45
C ASN A 232 -17.85 -26.47 3.71
N ALA A 233 -17.46 -25.20 3.55
CA ALA A 233 -17.15 -24.33 4.67
C ALA A 233 -18.40 -23.98 5.49
N LYS A 234 -18.27 -24.02 6.81
CA LYS A 234 -19.28 -23.62 7.79
C LYS A 234 -18.68 -22.75 8.88
N LEU A 235 -19.50 -21.93 9.51
CA LEU A 235 -19.08 -21.08 10.62
C LEU A 235 -18.64 -21.94 11.81
N ASP A 236 -19.43 -22.94 12.20
CA ASP A 236 -19.13 -23.80 13.36
C ASP A 236 -17.83 -24.60 13.22
N ASP A 237 -17.49 -25.01 11.99
CA ASP A 237 -16.24 -25.71 11.66
C ASP A 237 -15.05 -24.74 11.44
N GLY A 238 -15.26 -23.42 11.55
CA GLY A 238 -14.27 -22.37 11.27
C GLY A 238 -13.22 -22.13 12.36
N GLY A 239 -13.28 -22.84 13.50
CA GLY A 239 -12.33 -22.68 14.61
C GLY A 239 -12.45 -21.36 15.39
N MET A 240 -13.58 -20.66 15.25
CA MET A 240 -13.94 -19.53 16.13
C MET A 240 -14.46 -20.05 17.48
N SER A 241 -14.50 -19.21 18.52
CA SER A 241 -15.21 -19.57 19.76
C SER A 241 -16.73 -19.64 19.53
N GLN A 242 -17.42 -20.49 20.29
CA GLN A 242 -18.88 -20.62 20.24
C GLN A 242 -19.57 -19.26 20.38
N ASP A 243 -19.13 -18.52 21.39
CA ASP A 243 -19.61 -17.21 21.69
C ASP A 243 -19.32 -16.21 20.54
N SER A 244 -18.24 -16.39 19.75
CA SER A 244 -18.00 -15.55 18.55
C SER A 244 -19.01 -15.81 17.44
N LEU A 245 -19.33 -17.09 17.19
CA LEU A 245 -20.26 -17.52 16.16
C LEU A 245 -21.67 -16.95 16.39
N ALA A 246 -22.13 -16.97 17.64
CA ALA A 246 -23.47 -16.50 18.01
C ALA A 246 -23.72 -15.01 17.65
N ARG A 247 -22.70 -14.14 17.69
CA ARG A 247 -22.88 -12.70 17.41
C ARG A 247 -22.76 -12.31 15.94
N MET A 248 -22.13 -13.18 15.15
CA MET A 248 -22.20 -13.13 13.69
C MET A 248 -23.56 -13.61 13.18
N ARG A 249 -24.33 -14.29 14.05
CA ARG A 249 -25.71 -14.74 13.83
C ARG A 249 -26.75 -13.79 14.45
N GLU A 250 -26.49 -13.20 15.63
CA GLU A 250 -27.27 -12.13 16.31
C GLU A 250 -26.36 -10.91 16.61
N PRO A 251 -26.28 -9.91 15.74
CA PRO A 251 -25.54 -8.68 16.01
C PRO A 251 -26.29 -7.81 17.02
N ARG A 252 -25.55 -6.94 17.72
CA ARG A 252 -26.14 -5.97 18.66
C ARG A 252 -27.06 -5.01 17.89
N CYS A 253 -28.31 -4.90 18.34
CA CYS A 253 -29.35 -4.05 17.72
C CYS A 253 -29.60 -2.74 18.49
N ALA A 254 -28.56 -2.21 19.13
CA ALA A 254 -28.59 -0.96 19.89
C ALA A 254 -27.20 -0.28 19.84
N PRO A 255 -27.13 1.05 19.92
CA PRO A 255 -25.86 1.77 20.03
C PRO A 255 -25.07 1.34 21.28
N VAL A 256 -23.75 1.54 21.27
CA VAL A 256 -22.93 1.27 22.45
C VAL A 256 -22.98 2.47 23.39
N GLU A 257 -23.76 2.35 24.46
CA GLU A 257 -23.70 3.29 25.59
C GLU A 257 -22.38 3.11 26.35
N VAL A 258 -21.77 4.23 26.73
CA VAL A 258 -20.46 4.30 27.40
C VAL A 258 -20.46 5.51 28.33
N SER A 259 -20.21 5.27 29.61
CA SER A 259 -20.16 6.31 30.65
C SER A 259 -19.03 7.32 30.42
N SER A 260 -19.06 8.46 31.12
CA SER A 260 -18.02 9.49 31.01
C SER A 260 -16.63 8.96 31.37
N SER A 261 -16.50 8.18 32.45
CA SER A 261 -15.22 7.64 32.91
C SER A 261 -14.66 6.55 31.99
N GLU A 262 -15.52 5.67 31.46
CA GLU A 262 -15.15 4.72 30.41
C GLU A 262 -14.75 5.41 29.12
N ARG A 263 -15.45 6.49 28.73
CA ARG A 263 -15.15 7.30 27.56
C ARG A 263 -13.80 8.00 27.68
N VAL A 264 -13.42 8.47 28.87
CA VAL A 264 -12.07 8.95 29.17
C VAL A 264 -11.05 7.82 28.99
N GLY A 265 -11.27 6.65 29.57
CA GLY A 265 -10.39 5.48 29.40
C GLY A 265 -10.25 5.02 27.94
N LEU A 266 -11.32 5.02 27.15
CA LEU A 266 -11.30 4.72 25.71
C LEU A 266 -10.63 5.82 24.89
N ARG A 267 -10.81 7.11 25.24
CA ARG A 267 -10.06 8.21 24.61
C ARG A 267 -8.57 8.07 24.91
N MET A 268 -8.17 7.85 26.16
CA MET A 268 -6.77 7.55 26.52
C MET A 268 -6.24 6.35 25.72
N PHE A 269 -6.95 5.22 25.69
CA PHE A 269 -6.55 4.03 24.93
C PHE A 269 -6.43 4.23 23.41
N THR A 270 -7.23 5.12 22.82
CA THR A 270 -7.19 5.43 21.38
C THR A 270 -6.28 6.60 21.01
N ALA A 271 -5.97 7.51 21.95
CA ALA A 271 -4.99 8.59 21.83
C ALA A 271 -3.55 8.10 22.09
N LEU A 272 -3.39 7.02 22.87
CA LEU A 272 -2.16 6.24 23.00
C LEU A 272 -1.75 5.59 21.68
N GLY A 273 -1.29 6.36 20.70
CA GLY A 273 -0.66 5.81 19.50
C GLY A 273 0.56 4.97 19.86
N ASP A 274 1.43 5.54 20.69
CA ASP A 274 2.84 5.13 20.75
C ASP A 274 3.50 5.05 22.14
N ALA A 275 2.81 5.46 23.21
CA ALA A 275 3.30 5.34 24.58
C ALA A 275 2.87 4.02 25.24
N SER A 276 3.48 3.73 26.40
CA SER A 276 3.41 2.45 27.11
C SER A 276 2.10 2.20 27.87
N GLU A 277 1.91 0.96 28.32
CA GLU A 277 0.89 0.56 29.32
C GLU A 277 1.10 1.31 30.65
N GLU A 278 2.37 1.56 30.99
CA GLU A 278 2.84 2.45 32.06
C GLU A 278 2.33 3.89 31.86
N ASN A 279 2.52 4.51 30.68
CA ASN A 279 1.95 5.84 30.38
C ASN A 279 0.41 5.88 30.47
N TYR A 280 -0.31 4.77 30.23
CA TYR A 280 -1.75 4.72 30.54
C TYR A 280 -1.99 4.80 32.06
N ALA A 281 -1.22 4.04 32.84
CA ALA A 281 -1.30 4.04 34.29
C ALA A 281 -0.93 5.40 34.89
N ASP A 282 0.09 6.08 34.39
CA ASP A 282 0.55 7.40 34.86
C ASP A 282 -0.51 8.48 34.60
N ASN A 283 -1.02 8.56 33.36
CA ASN A 283 -2.09 9.50 33.02
C ASN A 283 -3.37 9.18 33.81
N ARG A 284 -3.67 7.89 34.05
CA ARG A 284 -4.77 7.49 34.91
C ARG A 284 -4.53 7.92 36.35
N ALA A 285 -3.31 7.77 36.88
CA ALA A 285 -2.99 8.17 38.25
C ALA A 285 -3.23 9.67 38.45
N ALA A 286 -2.73 10.52 37.55
CA ALA A 286 -2.98 11.97 37.59
C ALA A 286 -4.48 12.33 37.50
N PHE A 287 -5.28 11.63 36.67
CA PHE A 287 -6.73 11.83 36.64
C PHE A 287 -7.44 11.33 37.91
N MET A 288 -6.96 10.26 38.54
CA MET A 288 -7.50 9.76 39.82
C MET A 288 -7.08 10.63 41.01
N GLU A 289 -5.95 11.31 40.93
CA GLU A 289 -5.49 12.28 41.94
C GLU A 289 -6.35 13.54 41.90
N PHE A 290 -6.63 14.07 40.71
CA PHE A 290 -7.49 15.25 40.53
C PHE A 290 -8.99 14.96 40.75
N LEU A 291 -9.46 13.74 40.47
CA LEU A 291 -10.87 13.34 40.62
C LEU A 291 -10.99 11.92 41.23
N PRO A 292 -10.84 11.75 42.56
CA PRO A 292 -10.76 10.44 43.22
C PRO A 292 -11.95 9.50 43.00
N ASP A 293 -13.17 10.03 42.92
CA ASP A 293 -14.39 9.24 42.70
C ASP A 293 -14.58 8.79 41.24
N SER A 294 -13.64 9.12 40.35
CA SER A 294 -13.71 8.74 38.94
C SER A 294 -13.56 7.23 38.74
N ALA A 295 -14.59 6.58 38.22
CA ALA A 295 -14.55 5.18 37.79
C ALA A 295 -13.73 4.96 36.48
N ILE A 296 -12.58 5.65 36.30
CA ILE A 296 -11.75 5.52 35.09
C ILE A 296 -11.12 4.12 35.09
N PRO A 297 -11.37 3.29 34.07
CA PRO A 297 -10.88 1.91 34.03
C PRO A 297 -9.34 1.85 33.93
N THR A 298 -8.73 0.85 34.57
CA THR A 298 -7.31 0.48 34.36
C THR A 298 -7.07 -0.04 32.94
N TYR A 299 -5.82 -0.14 32.49
CA TYR A 299 -5.53 -0.56 31.12
C TYR A 299 -6.06 -1.99 30.80
N ASP A 300 -6.01 -2.91 31.76
CA ASP A 300 -6.63 -4.24 31.63
C ASP A 300 -8.15 -4.22 31.69
N GLN A 301 -8.75 -3.32 32.49
CA GLN A 301 -10.19 -3.07 32.44
C GLN A 301 -10.59 -2.48 31.08
N VAL A 302 -9.78 -1.62 30.47
CA VAL A 302 -10.01 -1.14 29.09
C VAL A 302 -9.80 -2.25 28.07
N LYS A 303 -8.77 -3.11 28.17
CA LYS A 303 -8.64 -4.27 27.26
C LYS A 303 -9.91 -5.14 27.27
N LYS A 304 -10.47 -5.39 28.47
CA LYS A 304 -11.74 -6.14 28.65
C LYS A 304 -12.94 -5.35 28.12
N LEU A 305 -13.08 -4.09 28.48
CA LEU A 305 -14.15 -3.20 28.01
C LEU A 305 -14.14 -3.11 26.48
N VAL A 306 -12.97 -2.96 25.86
CA VAL A 306 -12.79 -2.98 24.40
C VAL A 306 -13.23 -4.32 23.82
N SER A 307 -12.87 -5.46 24.42
CA SER A 307 -13.34 -6.78 23.99
C SER A 307 -14.87 -6.89 24.03
N ASN A 308 -15.49 -6.43 25.12
CA ASN A 308 -16.93 -6.46 25.32
C ASN A 308 -17.64 -5.51 24.34
N ILE A 309 -17.18 -4.26 24.24
CA ILE A 309 -17.70 -3.21 23.36
C ILE A 309 -17.57 -3.59 21.90
N THR A 310 -16.40 -4.07 21.43
CA THR A 310 -16.25 -4.51 20.03
C THR A 310 -17.07 -5.74 19.71
N GLY A 311 -17.57 -6.45 20.72
CA GLY A 311 -18.24 -7.71 20.53
C GLY A 311 -17.22 -8.79 20.24
N LEU A 312 -16.56 -9.23 21.29
CA LEU A 312 -16.02 -10.56 21.45
C LEU A 312 -16.61 -11.13 22.77
N GLU A 313 -17.89 -11.54 22.69
CA GLU A 313 -18.43 -12.87 23.08
C GLU A 313 -20.04 -12.85 22.85
N ALA A 314 -20.91 -13.92 22.92
CA ALA A 314 -22.44 -13.93 22.76
C ALA A 314 -23.18 -15.34 22.78
N ILE A 315 -24.56 -15.42 22.77
CA ILE A 315 -25.47 -16.63 22.58
C ILE A 315 -26.80 -16.28 21.80
N HIS A 316 -27.73 -17.22 21.49
CA HIS A 316 -28.68 -17.23 20.32
C HIS A 316 -30.09 -17.90 20.45
N THR A 317 -31.07 -17.66 19.54
CA THR A 317 -32.20 -18.60 19.15
C THR A 317 -32.94 -18.28 17.79
N ASP A 318 -33.13 -19.28 16.91
CA ASP A 318 -33.64 -19.14 15.51
C ASP A 318 -35.16 -19.27 15.22
N MET A 319 -35.61 -18.75 14.07
CA MET A 319 -36.98 -18.89 13.52
C MET A 319 -37.08 -18.93 11.96
N CYS A 320 -38.28 -19.20 11.43
CA CYS A 320 -38.56 -19.27 9.99
C CYS A 320 -38.47 -17.92 9.27
N VAL A 321 -37.96 -17.92 8.04
CA VAL A 321 -37.55 -16.71 7.28
C VAL A 321 -38.70 -15.85 6.71
N ASN A 322 -39.93 -16.39 6.68
CA ASN A 322 -41.17 -15.64 6.42
C ASN A 322 -41.99 -15.46 7.73
N THR A 323 -41.34 -15.61 8.89
CA THR A 323 -41.90 -15.46 10.25
C THR A 323 -43.08 -16.38 10.58
N CYS A 324 -43.31 -17.44 9.80
CA CYS A 324 -44.50 -18.30 9.94
C CYS A 324 -44.48 -19.21 11.18
N VAL A 325 -43.29 -19.55 11.71
CA VAL A 325 -43.09 -20.43 12.87
C VAL A 325 -41.67 -20.28 13.42
N ALA A 326 -41.45 -20.49 14.73
CA ALA A 326 -40.12 -20.68 15.31
C ALA A 326 -39.87 -22.18 15.52
N TYR A 327 -38.66 -22.67 15.22
CA TYR A 327 -38.37 -24.11 15.17
C TYR A 327 -38.05 -24.73 16.54
N VAL A 328 -38.87 -24.40 17.54
CA VAL A 328 -38.75 -24.84 18.93
C VAL A 328 -39.83 -25.86 19.30
N GLY A 329 -39.54 -26.71 20.30
CA GLY A 329 -40.46 -27.72 20.80
C GLY A 329 -40.96 -28.68 19.71
N PRO A 330 -42.29 -28.85 19.50
CA PRO A 330 -42.83 -29.84 18.57
C PRO A 330 -42.51 -29.57 17.09
N PHE A 331 -42.04 -28.36 16.74
CA PHE A 331 -41.74 -27.98 15.34
C PHE A 331 -40.27 -28.13 14.95
N GLY A 332 -39.36 -28.46 15.88
CA GLY A 332 -37.91 -28.58 15.64
C GLY A 332 -37.46 -29.81 14.83
N LYS A 333 -38.26 -30.24 13.83
CA LYS A 333 -38.03 -31.44 13.00
C LYS A 333 -38.32 -31.25 11.52
N TYR A 334 -38.64 -30.02 11.07
CA TYR A 334 -39.09 -29.75 9.71
C TYR A 334 -38.07 -28.90 8.94
N GLU A 335 -37.46 -29.48 7.90
CA GLU A 335 -36.47 -28.81 7.03
C GLU A 335 -37.09 -27.89 5.96
N GLN A 336 -38.43 -27.88 5.86
CA GLN A 336 -39.20 -27.01 4.98
C GLN A 336 -40.32 -26.36 5.79
N CYS A 337 -40.62 -25.08 5.53
CA CYS A 337 -41.73 -24.40 6.19
C CYS A 337 -43.06 -25.07 5.80
N PRO A 338 -43.81 -25.69 6.73
CA PRO A 338 -44.99 -26.49 6.41
C PRO A 338 -46.18 -25.65 5.91
N PHE A 339 -46.05 -24.32 5.91
CA PHE A 339 -47.08 -23.37 5.49
C PHE A 339 -46.83 -22.73 4.12
N CYS A 340 -45.59 -22.72 3.60
CA CYS A 340 -45.26 -21.99 2.36
C CYS A 340 -44.25 -22.65 1.39
N GLY A 341 -43.59 -23.75 1.76
CA GLY A 341 -42.92 -24.67 0.82
C GLY A 341 -41.74 -24.15 -0.03
N LEU A 342 -41.32 -22.89 0.10
CA LEU A 342 -40.26 -22.28 -0.73
C LEU A 342 -38.85 -22.48 -0.16
N SER A 343 -37.89 -22.82 -1.03
CA SER A 343 -36.45 -22.61 -0.82
C SER A 343 -36.02 -21.23 -1.34
N ARG A 344 -35.11 -20.53 -0.65
CA ARG A 344 -34.88 -19.08 -0.81
C ARG A 344 -33.78 -18.71 -1.82
N SER A 345 -33.96 -17.60 -2.53
CA SER A 345 -32.97 -16.95 -3.40
C SER A 345 -33.25 -15.43 -3.48
N PRO A 346 -32.30 -14.59 -3.97
CA PRO A 346 -31.90 -13.39 -3.20
C PRO A 346 -32.19 -12.03 -3.88
N LEU A 347 -32.01 -10.94 -3.12
CA LEU A 347 -31.90 -9.56 -3.61
C LEU A 347 -31.14 -8.63 -2.64
N ASN A 348 -30.11 -7.95 -3.16
CA ASN A 348 -29.66 -6.58 -2.87
C ASN A 348 -29.13 -6.06 -1.50
N ASP A 349 -28.90 -6.87 -0.46
CA ASP A 349 -28.19 -6.42 0.78
C ASP A 349 -26.78 -7.04 0.94
N ASP A 350 -26.18 -7.55 -0.14
CA ASP A 350 -24.96 -8.36 -0.09
C ASP A 350 -23.68 -7.51 -0.20
N MET A 351 -22.91 -7.42 0.89
CA MET A 351 -21.67 -6.64 0.97
C MET A 351 -20.60 -7.10 -0.02
N VAL A 352 -19.84 -6.15 -0.56
CA VAL A 352 -18.86 -6.41 -1.63
C VAL A 352 -17.42 -6.22 -1.12
N LEU A 353 -16.56 -7.20 -1.38
CA LEU A 353 -15.18 -7.23 -0.89
C LEU A 353 -14.15 -7.20 -2.02
N MET A 354 -12.99 -6.58 -1.72
CA MET A 354 -11.73 -6.81 -2.42
C MET A 354 -10.69 -7.39 -1.44
N PHE A 355 -9.97 -8.41 -1.89
CA PHE A 355 -8.82 -9.00 -1.23
C PHE A 355 -7.53 -8.40 -1.83
N SER A 356 -6.53 -8.09 -1.00
CA SER A 356 -5.18 -7.75 -1.47
C SER A 356 -4.12 -8.47 -0.63
N LEU A 357 -3.08 -9.01 -1.28
CA LEU A 357 -1.92 -9.66 -0.66
C LEU A 357 -0.62 -9.16 -1.29
N ASP A 358 0.41 -8.97 -0.46
CA ASP A 358 1.74 -8.52 -0.86
C ASP A 358 2.81 -8.95 0.18
N GLY A 359 4.09 -8.90 -0.20
CA GLY A 359 5.24 -9.29 0.62
C GLY A 359 6.29 -8.19 0.74
N ALA A 360 6.61 -7.77 1.97
CA ALA A 360 7.56 -6.69 2.24
C ALA A 360 8.68 -7.13 3.20
N GLN A 361 9.86 -6.54 3.02
CA GLN A 361 10.97 -6.68 3.97
C GLN A 361 10.79 -5.69 5.13
N LEU A 362 10.96 -6.15 6.37
CA LEU A 362 10.83 -5.28 7.55
C LEU A 362 12.10 -4.46 7.83
N TYR A 363 13.27 -4.92 7.39
CA TYR A 363 14.56 -4.24 7.56
C TYR A 363 15.46 -4.37 6.34
N GLU A 364 16.01 -3.24 5.88
CA GLU A 364 16.92 -3.09 4.75
C GLU A 364 18.22 -3.92 4.89
N SER A 365 18.63 -4.26 6.12
CA SER A 365 19.87 -4.98 6.42
C SER A 365 19.68 -6.41 6.96
N LYS A 366 18.45 -6.96 6.94
CA LYS A 366 18.16 -8.32 7.41
C LYS A 366 17.06 -8.98 6.59
N SER A 367 17.29 -10.21 6.11
CA SER A 367 16.27 -11.04 5.45
C SER A 367 15.05 -11.25 6.35
N SER A 368 13.96 -10.57 6.02
CA SER A 368 12.81 -10.36 6.91
C SER A 368 11.49 -10.29 6.16
N ASP A 369 11.25 -11.30 5.32
CA ASP A 369 10.06 -11.46 4.47
C ASP A 369 8.77 -11.54 5.32
N CYS A 370 7.99 -10.45 5.34
CA CYS A 370 6.71 -10.38 6.03
C CYS A 370 5.60 -10.13 5.02
N TRP A 371 4.65 -11.06 4.90
CA TRP A 371 3.54 -10.94 3.96
C TRP A 371 2.27 -10.43 4.67
N PHE A 372 1.56 -9.53 4.01
CA PHE A 372 0.43 -8.79 4.57
C PHE A 372 -0.81 -8.94 3.70
N LEU A 373 -1.94 -9.25 4.34
CA LEU A 373 -3.24 -9.45 3.69
C LEU A 373 -4.23 -8.42 4.24
N VAL A 374 -4.95 -7.73 3.36
CA VAL A 374 -6.01 -6.78 3.74
C VAL A 374 -7.29 -7.02 2.95
N TRP A 375 -8.41 -6.69 3.59
CA TRP A 375 -9.73 -6.60 2.98
C TRP A 375 -10.16 -5.13 2.84
N VAL A 376 -10.82 -4.80 1.74
CA VAL A 376 -11.42 -3.48 1.48
C VAL A 376 -12.90 -3.65 1.17
N LEU A 377 -13.75 -2.87 1.85
CA LEU A 377 -15.19 -2.85 1.66
C LEU A 377 -15.54 -1.96 0.46
N PHE A 378 -16.28 -2.50 -0.52
CA PHE A 378 -16.68 -1.81 -1.74
C PHE A 378 -18.03 -1.08 -1.61
N ASP A 379 -18.72 -1.26 -0.48
CA ASP A 379 -19.95 -0.56 -0.09
C ASP A 379 -19.68 0.91 0.30
N LEU A 380 -18.55 1.15 0.98
CA LEU A 380 -18.08 2.49 1.35
C LEU A 380 -17.65 3.27 0.09
N PRO A 381 -17.89 4.60 -0.03
CA PRO A 381 -17.46 5.36 -1.20
C PRO A 381 -15.91 5.37 -1.34
N PRO A 382 -15.35 5.53 -2.55
CA PRO A 382 -13.90 5.53 -2.75
C PRO A 382 -13.12 6.51 -1.86
N THR A 383 -13.69 7.69 -1.60
CA THR A 383 -13.15 8.74 -0.71
C THR A 383 -13.08 8.33 0.77
N ALA A 384 -13.75 7.24 1.15
CA ALA A 384 -13.70 6.64 2.48
C ALA A 384 -12.88 5.33 2.49
N ARG A 385 -13.21 4.37 1.62
CA ARG A 385 -12.81 2.95 1.78
C ARG A 385 -11.31 2.68 1.88
N TYR A 386 -10.46 3.59 1.38
CA TYR A 386 -9.00 3.47 1.38
C TYR A 386 -8.30 4.24 2.50
N LYS A 387 -9.03 5.07 3.29
CA LYS A 387 -8.47 5.72 4.48
C LYS A 387 -8.18 4.67 5.56
N LYS A 388 -7.11 4.90 6.35
CA LYS A 388 -6.57 3.97 7.39
C LYS A 388 -7.58 3.43 8.41
N ARG A 389 -8.74 4.08 8.58
CA ARG A 389 -9.84 3.65 9.48
C ARG A 389 -10.79 2.58 8.89
N TYR A 390 -10.75 2.35 7.56
CA TYR A 390 -11.68 1.47 6.84
C TYR A 390 -11.01 0.28 6.13
N VAL A 391 -9.69 0.32 5.93
CA VAL A 391 -8.93 -0.85 5.47
C VAL A 391 -8.84 -1.85 6.62
N LEU A 392 -9.18 -3.11 6.37
CA LEU A 392 -9.25 -4.17 7.39
C LEU A 392 -8.03 -5.10 7.27
N PRO A 393 -7.12 -5.15 8.26
CA PRO A 393 -6.07 -6.18 8.32
C PRO A 393 -6.69 -7.58 8.41
N GLY A 394 -6.29 -8.48 7.51
CA GLY A 394 -6.76 -9.87 7.47
C GLY A 394 -5.72 -10.90 7.91
N ALA A 395 -4.44 -10.70 7.56
CA ALA A 395 -3.35 -11.55 8.04
C ALA A 395 -1.99 -10.84 8.04
N VAL A 396 -1.08 -11.33 8.89
CA VAL A 396 0.35 -10.98 8.95
C VAL A 396 1.13 -12.30 9.01
N ILE A 397 2.02 -12.52 8.05
CA ILE A 397 2.75 -13.79 7.86
C ILE A 397 4.25 -13.47 7.89
N GLY A 398 4.82 -13.45 9.10
CA GLY A 398 6.23 -13.11 9.31
C GLY A 398 7.17 -14.32 9.32
N GLY A 399 8.29 -14.23 8.59
CA GLY A 399 9.38 -15.20 8.70
C GLY A 399 10.67 -14.73 8.02
N PRO A 400 11.80 -15.42 8.22
CA PRO A 400 13.06 -15.06 7.56
C PRO A 400 13.13 -15.49 6.08
N LYS A 401 12.03 -16.01 5.51
CA LYS A 401 11.91 -16.55 4.14
C LYS A 401 10.46 -16.52 3.65
N LYS A 402 10.26 -16.25 2.36
CA LYS A 402 8.97 -16.30 1.64
C LYS A 402 8.15 -17.58 1.93
N PRO A 403 6.80 -17.47 2.05
CA PRO A 403 5.92 -18.62 2.21
C PRO A 403 6.09 -19.66 1.09
N LYS A 404 6.17 -20.95 1.44
CA LYS A 404 6.28 -22.06 0.47
C LYS A 404 4.94 -22.53 -0.10
N ASN A 405 3.87 -22.40 0.68
CA ASN A 405 2.50 -22.73 0.26
C ASN A 405 1.61 -21.57 0.75
N VAL A 406 1.39 -20.58 -0.13
CA VAL A 406 0.60 -19.37 0.17
C VAL A 406 -0.84 -19.75 0.50
N ASP A 407 -1.43 -20.70 -0.26
CA ASP A 407 -2.78 -21.23 -0.06
C ASP A 407 -3.04 -21.58 1.42
N SER A 408 -2.10 -22.25 2.10
CA SER A 408 -2.25 -22.66 3.49
C SER A 408 -2.30 -21.51 4.52
N PHE A 409 -1.73 -20.34 4.20
CA PHE A 409 -1.78 -19.16 5.09
C PHE A 409 -3.04 -18.33 4.86
N ILE A 410 -3.56 -18.30 3.63
CA ILE A 410 -4.77 -17.53 3.28
C ILE A 410 -6.05 -18.35 3.47
N PHE A 411 -5.96 -19.68 3.47
CA PHE A 411 -7.08 -20.60 3.63
C PHE A 411 -7.99 -20.29 4.83
N PRO A 412 -7.52 -19.99 6.06
CA PRO A 412 -8.43 -19.67 7.17
C PRO A 412 -9.33 -18.46 6.88
N SER A 413 -8.77 -17.41 6.30
CA SER A 413 -9.52 -16.19 5.94
C SER A 413 -10.49 -16.45 4.78
N LEU A 414 -10.10 -17.27 3.81
CA LEU A 414 -11.00 -17.71 2.72
C LEU A 414 -12.08 -18.67 3.20
N TYR A 415 -11.83 -19.49 4.23
CA TYR A 415 -12.79 -20.42 4.82
C TYR A 415 -13.89 -19.68 5.59
N HIS A 416 -13.52 -18.70 6.41
CA HIS A 416 -14.47 -17.80 7.06
C HIS A 416 -15.30 -17.00 6.05
N LEU A 417 -14.68 -16.52 4.97
CA LEU A 417 -15.41 -15.92 3.86
C LEU A 417 -16.40 -16.92 3.26
N ALA A 418 -15.94 -18.10 2.80
CA ALA A 418 -16.79 -19.12 2.16
C ALA A 418 -18.00 -19.52 3.02
N ALA A 419 -17.80 -19.72 4.32
CA ALA A 419 -18.88 -19.96 5.27
C ALA A 419 -19.90 -18.81 5.29
N LEU A 420 -19.46 -17.55 5.32
CA LEU A 420 -20.34 -16.37 5.23
C LEU A 420 -20.99 -16.18 3.85
N GLN A 421 -20.39 -16.70 2.76
CA GLN A 421 -21.04 -16.73 1.44
C GLN A 421 -22.19 -17.75 1.39
N CYS A 422 -22.18 -18.77 2.25
CA CYS A 422 -23.19 -19.82 2.35
C CYS A 422 -24.26 -19.52 3.42
N GLU A 423 -23.86 -19.21 4.66
CA GLU A 423 -24.74 -18.98 5.80
C GLU A 423 -25.25 -17.53 5.89
N GLY A 424 -24.51 -16.57 5.31
CA GLY A 424 -24.78 -15.13 5.40
C GLY A 424 -24.40 -14.53 6.76
N LEU A 425 -23.81 -13.33 6.73
CA LEU A 425 -23.53 -12.52 7.92
C LEU A 425 -24.80 -11.79 8.35
N ALA A 426 -25.22 -11.91 9.62
CA ALA A 426 -26.27 -11.07 10.15
C ALA A 426 -25.71 -9.68 10.52
N ILE A 427 -26.35 -8.62 10.05
CA ILE A 427 -25.92 -7.22 10.24
C ILE A 427 -27.11 -6.41 10.74
N TRP A 428 -26.87 -5.53 11.72
CA TRP A 428 -27.81 -4.47 12.10
C TRP A 428 -27.37 -3.17 11.43
N ASP A 429 -28.24 -2.60 10.60
CA ASP A 429 -28.12 -1.22 10.14
C ASP A 429 -28.68 -0.30 11.24
N ALA A 430 -27.82 0.54 11.81
CA ALA A 430 -28.20 1.47 12.88
C ALA A 430 -28.90 2.74 12.37
N ALA A 431 -28.76 3.09 11.09
CA ALA A 431 -29.39 4.26 10.47
C ALA A 431 -30.81 3.94 9.98
N GLU A 432 -31.02 2.75 9.41
CA GLU A 432 -32.33 2.24 9.02
C GLU A 432 -33.02 1.42 10.14
N ASN A 433 -32.32 1.21 11.26
CA ASN A 433 -32.71 0.39 12.42
C ASN A 433 -33.29 -0.99 12.02
N ARG A 434 -32.58 -1.72 11.15
CA ARG A 434 -33.03 -3.02 10.63
C ARG A 434 -31.97 -4.11 10.78
N LEU A 435 -32.42 -5.32 11.02
CA LEU A 435 -31.62 -6.53 10.83
C LEU A 435 -31.71 -6.99 9.37
N PHE A 436 -30.57 -7.29 8.76
CA PHE A 436 -30.49 -7.93 7.45
C PHE A 436 -29.43 -9.04 7.43
N ARG A 437 -29.41 -9.85 6.36
CA ARG A 437 -28.44 -10.93 6.19
C ARG A 437 -27.71 -10.77 4.86
N SER A 438 -26.41 -10.51 4.96
CA SER A 438 -25.50 -10.18 3.87
C SER A 438 -24.65 -11.39 3.49
N TYR A 439 -24.82 -11.90 2.27
CA TYR A 439 -24.05 -13.00 1.72
C TYR A 439 -22.84 -12.43 0.95
N LEU A 440 -21.73 -12.27 1.66
CA LEU A 440 -20.54 -11.55 1.19
C LEU A 440 -20.12 -11.96 -0.24
N PHE A 441 -19.86 -10.98 -1.12
CA PHE A 441 -19.40 -11.22 -2.50
C PHE A 441 -17.95 -10.78 -2.70
N LEU A 442 -17.09 -11.65 -3.21
CA LEU A 442 -15.71 -11.30 -3.56
C LEU A 442 -15.62 -10.80 -5.00
N LEU A 443 -15.46 -9.49 -5.17
CA LEU A 443 -15.37 -8.85 -6.48
C LEU A 443 -13.99 -9.03 -7.10
N LEU A 444 -12.93 -8.71 -6.35
CA LEU A 444 -11.55 -8.71 -6.85
C LEU A 444 -10.54 -9.29 -5.87
N VAL A 445 -9.53 -9.94 -6.43
CA VAL A 445 -8.30 -10.37 -5.78
C VAL A 445 -7.13 -9.63 -6.42
N THR A 446 -6.35 -8.92 -5.63
CA THR A 446 -5.26 -8.06 -6.12
C THR A 446 -3.91 -8.45 -5.49
N ALA A 447 -2.88 -8.39 -6.32
CA ALA A 447 -1.51 -8.81 -6.04
C ALA A 447 -0.59 -8.34 -7.19
N ASP A 448 0.71 -8.21 -6.88
CA ASP A 448 1.79 -7.94 -7.83
C ASP A 448 1.96 -9.12 -8.81
N GLY A 449 2.92 -9.08 -9.72
CA GLY A 449 3.13 -10.19 -10.67
C GLY A 449 3.44 -11.53 -9.97
N PRO A 450 4.54 -11.60 -9.20
CA PRO A 450 4.93 -12.73 -8.35
C PRO A 450 3.85 -13.30 -7.43
N ALA A 451 3.23 -12.50 -6.54
CA ALA A 451 2.22 -12.97 -5.60
C ALA A 451 0.95 -13.43 -6.34
N MET A 452 0.53 -12.73 -7.41
CA MET A 452 -0.63 -13.12 -8.20
C MET A 452 -0.48 -14.51 -8.81
N ALA A 453 0.72 -14.92 -9.23
CA ALA A 453 0.97 -16.26 -9.76
C ALA A 453 0.66 -17.39 -8.76
N TYR A 454 0.96 -17.19 -7.46
CA TYR A 454 0.57 -18.16 -6.42
C TYR A 454 -0.95 -18.19 -6.20
N LEU A 455 -1.62 -17.04 -6.27
CA LEU A 455 -3.07 -16.91 -6.04
C LEU A 455 -3.90 -17.46 -7.20
N ASN A 456 -3.60 -17.08 -8.45
CA ASN A 456 -4.33 -17.52 -9.64
C ASN A 456 -3.89 -18.91 -10.16
N GLY A 457 -2.70 -19.37 -9.74
CA GLY A 457 -2.15 -20.68 -10.10
C GLY A 457 -1.56 -20.76 -11.51
N LEU A 458 -1.25 -19.62 -12.15
CA LEU A 458 -0.59 -19.56 -13.46
C LEU A 458 0.94 -19.68 -13.33
N VAL A 459 1.62 -20.06 -14.42
CA VAL A 459 3.10 -20.18 -14.48
C VAL A 459 3.83 -18.84 -14.76
N GLY A 460 3.09 -17.77 -15.05
CA GLY A 460 3.67 -16.49 -15.46
C GLY A 460 4.43 -16.56 -16.79
N HIS A 461 5.55 -15.84 -16.88
CA HIS A 461 6.35 -15.67 -18.10
C HIS A 461 7.01 -16.96 -18.64
N GLN A 462 6.98 -18.07 -17.90
CA GLN A 462 7.48 -19.38 -18.37
C GLN A 462 6.48 -20.10 -19.29
N GLY A 463 5.24 -19.61 -19.43
CA GLY A 463 4.19 -20.26 -20.20
C GLY A 463 3.90 -19.59 -21.54
N ALA A 464 3.48 -20.40 -22.52
CA ALA A 464 2.95 -19.92 -23.80
C ALA A 464 1.76 -18.96 -23.61
N HIS A 465 0.89 -19.21 -22.63
CA HIS A 465 -0.11 -18.25 -22.16
C HIS A 465 0.38 -17.53 -20.89
N GLY A 466 1.35 -16.62 -21.05
CA GLY A 466 1.99 -15.91 -19.92
C GLY A 466 1.25 -14.66 -19.40
N CYS A 467 0.14 -14.25 -20.01
CA CYS A 467 -0.61 -13.05 -19.62
C CYS A 467 -1.41 -13.28 -18.33
N ARG A 468 -1.29 -12.38 -17.33
CA ARG A 468 -1.98 -12.52 -16.01
C ARG A 468 -3.51 -12.55 -16.09
N LEU A 469 -4.09 -11.99 -17.15
CA LEU A 469 -5.54 -11.97 -17.42
C LEU A 469 -6.00 -13.17 -18.28
N TYR A 470 -5.10 -14.12 -18.55
CA TYR A 470 -5.38 -15.37 -19.26
C TYR A 470 -6.03 -15.20 -20.65
N CYS A 471 -5.58 -14.20 -21.40
CA CYS A 471 -6.01 -13.95 -22.78
C CYS A 471 -5.55 -15.06 -23.76
N GLU A 472 -5.99 -14.98 -25.02
CA GLU A 472 -5.71 -16.01 -26.03
C GLU A 472 -4.29 -15.94 -26.59
N PHE A 473 -3.62 -14.80 -26.41
CA PHE A 473 -2.36 -14.46 -27.05
C PHE A 473 -1.24 -15.44 -26.64
N LEU A 474 -0.51 -15.93 -27.63
CA LEU A 474 0.62 -16.83 -27.42
C LEU A 474 1.93 -16.04 -27.35
N GLY A 475 2.76 -16.35 -26.36
CA GLY A 475 4.15 -15.91 -26.28
C GLY A 475 5.07 -16.78 -27.12
N ARG A 476 6.21 -16.22 -27.52
CA ARG A 476 7.29 -16.88 -28.24
C ARG A 476 8.38 -17.30 -27.26
N ASN A 477 8.75 -18.58 -27.25
CA ASN A 477 9.88 -19.05 -26.47
C ASN A 477 11.20 -18.56 -27.11
N LYS A 478 12.10 -17.98 -26.31
CA LYS A 478 13.45 -17.66 -26.77
C LYS A 478 14.31 -18.93 -26.71
N PRO A 479 14.92 -19.40 -27.82
CA PRO A 479 15.69 -20.66 -27.82
C PRO A 479 16.77 -20.68 -26.73
N GLY A 480 16.91 -21.82 -26.04
CA GLY A 480 17.83 -21.98 -24.91
C GLY A 480 17.32 -21.41 -23.57
N MET A 481 16.29 -20.56 -23.56
CA MET A 481 15.74 -19.93 -22.36
C MET A 481 14.39 -20.55 -21.96
N ALA A 482 14.06 -20.52 -20.67
CA ALA A 482 12.79 -21.03 -20.14
C ALA A 482 11.61 -20.07 -20.29
N MET A 483 11.83 -18.84 -20.79
CA MET A 483 10.83 -17.77 -20.83
C MET A 483 10.14 -17.62 -22.20
N TYR A 484 8.94 -17.05 -22.16
CA TYR A 484 8.06 -16.76 -23.29
C TYR A 484 7.72 -15.27 -23.33
N TYR A 485 8.06 -14.62 -24.43
CA TYR A 485 7.86 -13.19 -24.65
C TYR A 485 6.64 -12.94 -25.56
N PRO A 486 5.71 -12.06 -25.18
CA PRO A 486 4.47 -11.81 -25.95
C PRO A 486 4.70 -10.91 -27.18
N ALA A 487 5.67 -11.26 -28.01
CA ALA A 487 5.90 -10.59 -29.30
C ALA A 487 4.89 -11.06 -30.35
N ALA A 488 4.10 -10.13 -30.87
CA ALA A 488 3.19 -10.36 -31.96
C ALA A 488 3.95 -10.76 -33.23
N LEU A 489 5.03 -10.05 -33.54
CA LEU A 489 5.87 -10.27 -34.71
C LEU A 489 6.85 -11.44 -34.47
N ARG A 490 6.91 -12.37 -35.42
CA ARG A 490 7.86 -13.50 -35.41
C ARG A 490 9.29 -13.02 -35.69
N PRO A 491 10.31 -13.55 -34.99
CA PRO A 491 11.71 -13.22 -35.28
C PRO A 491 12.11 -13.67 -36.70
N THR A 492 12.97 -12.89 -37.34
CA THR A 492 13.53 -13.23 -38.65
C THR A 492 14.40 -14.47 -38.54
N GLY A 493 14.12 -15.51 -39.34
CA GLY A 493 14.84 -16.79 -39.28
C GLY A 493 14.38 -17.75 -38.17
N ALA A 494 13.37 -17.39 -37.36
CA ALA A 494 12.81 -18.27 -36.34
C ALA A 494 12.34 -19.64 -36.88
N PRO A 495 12.46 -20.74 -36.10
CA PRO A 495 12.19 -22.10 -36.57
C PRO A 495 10.71 -22.32 -36.99
N PRO A 496 10.41 -23.30 -37.86
CA PRO A 496 9.05 -23.55 -38.35
C PRO A 496 8.00 -23.93 -37.29
N SER A 497 8.44 -24.25 -36.06
CA SER A 497 7.58 -24.60 -34.92
C SER A 497 6.95 -23.39 -34.22
N GLU A 498 7.33 -22.16 -34.56
CA GLU A 498 6.67 -20.96 -34.06
C GLU A 498 5.37 -20.63 -34.81
N HIS A 499 4.37 -20.12 -34.07
CA HIS A 499 3.16 -19.55 -34.64
C HIS A 499 3.47 -18.32 -35.55
N PRO A 500 2.61 -18.01 -36.54
CA PRO A 500 2.75 -16.83 -37.38
C PRO A 500 2.67 -15.52 -36.58
N ASP A 501 2.77 -14.38 -37.27
CA ASP A 501 2.52 -13.07 -36.69
C ASP A 501 1.09 -13.00 -36.12
N GLN A 502 0.94 -12.41 -34.93
CA GLN A 502 -0.34 -12.12 -34.30
C GLN A 502 -0.69 -10.63 -34.47
N SER A 503 -1.92 -10.23 -34.17
CA SER A 503 -2.30 -8.82 -34.09
C SER A 503 -2.56 -8.40 -32.65
N LEU A 504 -2.00 -7.27 -32.23
CA LEU A 504 -2.32 -6.61 -30.96
C LEU A 504 -3.67 -5.87 -31.01
N ARG A 505 -4.16 -5.55 -32.22
CA ARG A 505 -5.47 -4.95 -32.51
C ARG A 505 -6.60 -5.99 -32.51
N ALA A 506 -6.50 -7.02 -31.67
CA ALA A 506 -7.49 -8.10 -31.63
C ALA A 506 -8.88 -7.53 -31.30
N PRO A 507 -9.94 -7.94 -32.02
CA PRO A 507 -11.29 -7.44 -31.75
C PRO A 507 -11.70 -7.78 -30.31
N PRO A 508 -12.33 -6.86 -29.55
CA PRO A 508 -12.80 -7.15 -28.21
C PRO A 508 -13.72 -8.37 -28.22
N LEU A 509 -13.62 -9.24 -27.20
CA LEU A 509 -14.35 -10.52 -27.17
C LEU A 509 -15.88 -10.36 -27.35
N ALA A 510 -16.42 -9.20 -26.97
CA ALA A 510 -17.82 -8.79 -27.16
C ALA A 510 -18.24 -8.50 -28.62
N THR A 511 -17.32 -8.55 -29.59
CA THR A 511 -17.59 -8.33 -31.03
C THR A 511 -17.52 -9.61 -31.87
N LEU A 512 -17.17 -10.74 -31.26
CA LEU A 512 -17.31 -12.06 -31.87
C LEU A 512 -18.77 -12.55 -31.78
N PRO A 513 -19.31 -13.25 -32.79
CA PRO A 513 -20.63 -13.87 -32.70
C PRO A 513 -20.74 -14.82 -31.50
N ALA A 514 -21.85 -14.78 -30.78
CA ALA A 514 -22.08 -15.62 -29.62
C ALA A 514 -21.93 -17.11 -29.97
N GLY A 515 -20.84 -17.73 -29.49
CA GLY A 515 -20.49 -19.13 -29.73
C GLY A 515 -19.28 -19.40 -30.65
N SER A 516 -18.65 -18.39 -31.26
CA SER A 516 -17.51 -18.62 -32.18
C SER A 516 -16.15 -18.82 -31.49
N ALA A 517 -16.03 -18.52 -30.19
CA ALA A 517 -14.83 -18.75 -29.38
C ALA A 517 -15.21 -19.09 -27.93
N PRO A 518 -14.44 -19.91 -27.20
CA PRO A 518 -14.65 -20.15 -25.78
C PRO A 518 -14.31 -18.89 -24.96
N SER A 519 -15.09 -18.60 -23.92
CA SER A 519 -14.76 -17.49 -22.99
C SER A 519 -13.41 -17.75 -22.27
N PRO A 520 -12.75 -16.73 -21.71
CA PRO A 520 -11.49 -16.92 -20.97
C PRO A 520 -11.61 -17.95 -19.85
N ARG A 521 -12.75 -17.95 -19.15
CA ARG A 521 -13.14 -18.96 -18.16
C ARG A 521 -13.32 -20.35 -18.77
N SER A 522 -14.04 -20.48 -19.89
CA SER A 522 -14.18 -21.78 -20.57
C SER A 522 -12.85 -22.34 -21.09
N ARG A 523 -11.92 -21.49 -21.56
CA ARG A 523 -10.55 -21.90 -21.88
C ARG A 523 -9.80 -22.32 -20.61
N TYR A 524 -9.86 -21.53 -19.54
CA TYR A 524 -9.20 -21.86 -18.26
C TYR A 524 -9.67 -23.23 -17.74
N ASP A 525 -10.99 -23.48 -17.69
CA ASP A 525 -11.55 -24.75 -17.24
C ASP A 525 -11.16 -25.93 -18.14
N MET A 526 -11.04 -25.72 -19.45
CA MET A 526 -10.58 -26.74 -20.40
C MET A 526 -9.09 -27.06 -20.21
N ASN A 527 -8.26 -26.03 -20.11
CA ASN A 527 -6.82 -26.16 -19.95
C ASN A 527 -6.43 -26.69 -18.55
N LEU A 528 -7.15 -26.30 -17.51
CA LEU A 528 -7.00 -26.84 -16.15
C LEU A 528 -7.29 -28.35 -16.11
N LYS A 529 -8.27 -28.84 -16.88
CA LYS A 529 -8.52 -30.30 -17.03
C LYS A 529 -7.32 -31.00 -17.68
N VAL A 530 -6.69 -30.39 -18.69
CA VAL A 530 -5.48 -30.94 -19.34
C VAL A 530 -4.29 -30.99 -18.37
N VAL A 531 -4.10 -29.98 -17.53
CA VAL A 531 -3.03 -29.98 -16.51
C VAL A 531 -3.31 -30.98 -15.38
N THR A 532 -4.53 -31.01 -14.84
CA THR A 532 -4.91 -31.90 -13.72
C THR A 532 -5.01 -33.38 -14.12
N ALA A 533 -5.20 -33.69 -15.41
CA ALA A 533 -5.18 -35.05 -15.95
C ALA A 533 -3.77 -35.59 -16.27
N SER A 534 -2.70 -34.80 -16.10
CA SER A 534 -1.32 -35.21 -16.40
C SER A 534 -0.88 -36.38 -15.49
N ARG A 535 -0.46 -37.50 -16.08
CA ARG A 535 -0.11 -38.74 -15.37
C ARG A 535 1.36 -38.80 -14.97
N THR A 536 2.24 -38.14 -15.72
CA THR A 536 3.68 -38.10 -15.48
C THR A 536 4.20 -36.68 -15.28
N ASN A 537 5.36 -36.55 -14.61
CA ASN A 537 6.03 -35.24 -14.45
C ASN A 537 6.39 -34.60 -15.80
N ALA A 538 6.68 -35.39 -16.83
CA ALA A 538 6.97 -34.91 -18.18
C ALA A 538 5.71 -34.40 -18.91
N GLU A 539 4.57 -35.09 -18.77
CA GLU A 539 3.27 -34.57 -19.23
C GLU A 539 2.91 -33.28 -18.51
N TYR A 540 3.03 -33.25 -17.17
CA TYR A 540 2.72 -32.04 -16.40
C TYR A 540 3.62 -30.87 -16.78
N ALA A 541 4.94 -31.09 -16.94
CA ALA A 541 5.87 -30.05 -17.36
C ALA A 541 5.55 -29.52 -18.77
N ARG A 542 5.12 -30.38 -19.70
CA ARG A 542 4.65 -29.95 -21.03
C ARG A 542 3.32 -29.19 -20.94
N ASN A 543 2.34 -29.75 -20.25
CA ASN A 543 0.98 -29.24 -20.19
C ASN A 543 0.93 -27.89 -19.43
N ARG A 544 1.68 -27.72 -18.34
CA ARG A 544 1.72 -26.44 -17.59
C ARG A 544 2.27 -25.28 -18.43
N LEU A 545 3.30 -25.54 -19.23
CA LEU A 545 3.96 -24.52 -20.05
C LEU A 545 3.11 -24.20 -21.28
N ALA A 546 2.52 -25.22 -21.92
CA ALA A 546 1.61 -25.03 -23.05
C ALA A 546 0.30 -24.30 -22.66
N THR A 547 -0.28 -24.61 -21.50
CA THR A 547 -1.54 -23.99 -21.04
C THR A 547 -1.39 -22.71 -20.24
N GLY A 548 -0.19 -22.43 -19.71
CA GLY A 548 0.03 -21.35 -18.75
C GLY A 548 -0.42 -21.65 -17.30
N ILE A 549 -0.95 -22.85 -16.99
CA ILE A 549 -1.54 -23.18 -15.67
C ILE A 549 -0.63 -24.15 -14.89
N ALA A 550 -0.25 -23.80 -13.66
CA ALA A 550 0.49 -24.65 -12.73
C ALA A 550 -0.42 -25.47 -11.80
N LYS A 551 -1.41 -24.81 -11.18
CA LYS A 551 -2.36 -25.42 -10.22
C LYS A 551 -3.73 -24.76 -10.35
N PRO A 552 -4.84 -25.40 -9.92
CA PRO A 552 -6.08 -24.68 -9.72
C PRO A 552 -5.89 -23.60 -8.64
N SER A 553 -6.52 -22.44 -8.82
CA SER A 553 -6.56 -21.40 -7.79
C SER A 553 -7.40 -21.85 -6.60
N ILE A 554 -6.93 -21.62 -5.36
CA ILE A 554 -7.72 -21.83 -4.13
C ILE A 554 -9.04 -21.04 -4.14
N PHE A 555 -9.08 -19.85 -4.76
CA PHE A 555 -10.29 -19.03 -4.86
C PHE A 555 -11.42 -19.74 -5.64
N SER A 556 -11.11 -20.74 -6.47
CA SER A 556 -12.12 -21.59 -7.15
C SER A 556 -13.02 -22.38 -6.18
N GLY A 557 -12.68 -22.39 -4.88
CA GLY A 557 -13.51 -22.93 -3.79
C GLY A 557 -14.57 -21.98 -3.25
N LEU A 558 -14.58 -20.70 -3.65
CA LEU A 558 -15.54 -19.70 -3.17
C LEU A 558 -16.85 -19.71 -4.00
N PRO A 559 -18.03 -19.82 -3.36
CA PRO A 559 -19.31 -19.90 -4.09
C PRO A 559 -19.81 -18.55 -4.64
N ARG A 560 -19.38 -17.40 -4.10
CA ARG A 560 -19.86 -16.06 -4.49
C ARG A 560 -18.71 -15.12 -4.89
N MET A 561 -18.26 -15.25 -6.14
CA MET A 561 -17.24 -14.39 -6.76
C MET A 561 -17.48 -14.28 -8.27
N LEU A 562 -16.79 -13.37 -8.97
CA LEU A 562 -16.80 -13.31 -10.45
C LEU A 562 -16.36 -14.65 -11.08
N GLY A 563 -15.44 -15.36 -10.42
CA GLY A 563 -14.85 -16.63 -10.84
C GLY A 563 -13.40 -16.49 -11.29
N VAL A 564 -12.83 -17.58 -11.76
CA VAL A 564 -11.45 -17.64 -12.27
C VAL A 564 -11.51 -17.74 -13.80
N PRO A 565 -10.76 -16.91 -14.56
CA PRO A 565 -9.77 -15.92 -14.12
C PRO A 565 -10.36 -14.55 -13.71
N ASP A 566 -11.66 -14.32 -13.93
CA ASP A 566 -12.25 -12.97 -14.01
C ASP A 566 -12.12 -12.11 -12.73
N ALA A 567 -11.94 -12.70 -11.54
CA ALA A 567 -11.69 -11.98 -10.29
C ALA A 567 -10.26 -11.43 -10.12
N PHE A 568 -9.31 -11.82 -10.97
CA PHE A 568 -7.90 -11.39 -10.88
C PHE A 568 -7.64 -10.16 -11.76
N GLY A 569 -8.03 -8.99 -11.26
CA GLY A 569 -7.87 -7.72 -11.98
C GLY A 569 -6.41 -7.35 -12.29
N ALA A 570 -6.22 -6.49 -13.30
CA ALA A 570 -4.93 -5.87 -13.58
C ALA A 570 -4.52 -4.87 -12.47
N ASP A 571 -3.26 -4.91 -12.01
CA ASP A 571 -2.73 -3.90 -11.08
C ASP A 571 -2.01 -2.78 -11.85
N LEU A 572 -2.50 -1.55 -11.69
CA LEU A 572 -1.91 -0.38 -12.34
C LEU A 572 -0.65 0.13 -11.63
N MET A 573 -0.50 -0.07 -10.31
CA MET A 573 0.64 0.51 -9.59
C MET A 573 1.94 -0.14 -10.06
N HIS A 574 2.07 -1.46 -9.89
CA HIS A 574 3.28 -2.17 -10.32
C HIS A 574 3.49 -2.07 -11.83
N LEU A 575 2.43 -2.11 -12.64
CA LEU A 575 2.55 -1.98 -14.10
C LEU A 575 3.13 -0.62 -14.50
N VAL A 576 2.47 0.47 -14.11
CA VAL A 576 2.79 1.82 -14.59
C VAL A 576 4.04 2.38 -13.93
N CYS A 577 4.20 2.16 -12.62
CA CYS A 577 5.21 2.85 -11.81
C CYS A 577 6.56 2.13 -11.76
N LEU A 578 6.59 0.82 -12.02
CA LEU A 578 7.82 -0.01 -11.95
C LEU A 578 8.09 -0.77 -13.27
N ASN A 579 7.15 -1.60 -13.73
CA ASN A 579 7.41 -2.53 -14.84
C ASN A 579 7.52 -1.87 -16.23
N LEU A 580 6.85 -0.72 -16.43
CA LEU A 580 6.99 0.10 -17.63
C LEU A 580 8.15 1.09 -17.48
N THR A 581 8.31 1.72 -16.32
CA THR A 581 9.40 2.70 -16.09
C THR A 581 10.77 2.05 -16.16
N ASP A 582 10.99 0.85 -15.60
CA ASP A 582 12.24 0.11 -15.76
C ASP A 582 12.57 -0.17 -17.24
N LEU A 583 11.58 -0.60 -18.03
CA LEU A 583 11.78 -0.84 -19.47
C LEU A 583 12.12 0.46 -20.22
N ILE A 584 11.41 1.56 -19.95
CA ILE A 584 11.66 2.86 -20.59
C ILE A 584 13.06 3.37 -20.20
N MET A 585 13.44 3.27 -18.93
CA MET A 585 14.77 3.67 -18.45
C MET A 585 15.87 2.78 -19.01
N GLY A 586 15.65 1.47 -19.10
CA GLY A 586 16.58 0.51 -19.70
C GLY A 586 16.79 0.76 -21.19
N LEU A 587 15.74 1.13 -21.93
CA LEU A 587 15.83 1.54 -23.32
C LEU A 587 16.56 2.89 -23.47
N LEU A 588 16.13 3.94 -22.76
CA LEU A 588 16.72 5.27 -22.88
C LEU A 588 18.18 5.31 -22.42
N ARG A 589 18.58 4.55 -21.40
CA ARG A 589 19.98 4.45 -20.93
C ARG A 589 20.82 3.40 -21.68
N GLY A 590 20.22 2.64 -22.59
CA GLY A 590 20.87 1.49 -23.21
C GLY A 590 21.36 0.44 -22.20
N SER A 591 20.76 0.35 -21.01
CA SER A 591 21.22 -0.52 -19.92
C SER A 591 20.59 -1.93 -19.94
N LEU A 592 19.73 -2.23 -20.91
CA LEU A 592 19.30 -3.62 -21.16
C LEU A 592 20.50 -4.50 -21.58
N VAL A 593 20.34 -5.81 -21.40
CA VAL A 593 21.29 -6.82 -21.89
C VAL A 593 21.33 -6.76 -23.42
N CYS A 594 22.54 -6.70 -23.98
CA CYS A 594 22.81 -6.79 -25.41
C CYS A 594 23.44 -8.16 -25.68
N GLU A 595 22.74 -9.01 -26.42
CA GLU A 595 23.18 -10.37 -26.72
C GLU A 595 23.85 -10.43 -28.09
N GLN A 596 24.94 -11.19 -28.21
CA GLN A 596 25.63 -11.43 -29.49
C GLN A 596 24.66 -12.04 -30.54
N PRO A 597 24.65 -11.58 -31.81
CA PRO A 597 25.48 -10.54 -32.43
C PRO A 597 24.77 -9.17 -32.53
N ASP A 598 24.08 -8.72 -31.48
CA ASP A 598 23.63 -7.33 -31.37
C ASP A 598 24.70 -6.42 -30.77
N ASP A 599 24.62 -5.14 -31.12
CA ASP A 599 25.53 -4.08 -30.70
C ASP A 599 24.74 -2.83 -30.29
N LYS A 600 25.08 -2.28 -29.12
CA LYS A 600 24.52 -1.04 -28.56
C LYS A 600 24.82 0.18 -29.43
N SER A 601 25.84 0.15 -30.29
CA SER A 601 26.06 1.20 -31.30
C SER A 601 24.86 1.41 -32.23
N THR A 602 24.03 0.38 -32.42
CA THR A 602 22.81 0.44 -33.25
C THR A 602 21.56 0.93 -32.51
N TRP A 603 21.66 1.15 -31.19
CA TRP A 603 20.53 1.48 -30.32
C TRP A 603 20.25 3.00 -30.34
N ASN A 604 19.87 3.53 -31.51
CA ASN A 604 19.64 4.97 -31.78
C ASN A 604 18.59 5.67 -30.89
N TRP A 605 17.90 4.93 -30.02
CA TRP A 605 16.96 5.44 -29.01
C TRP A 605 17.61 5.69 -27.63
N ALA A 606 18.82 5.21 -27.40
CA ALA A 606 19.50 5.19 -26.11
C ALA A 606 20.19 6.53 -25.78
N VAL A 607 19.43 7.62 -25.79
CA VAL A 607 19.88 9.01 -25.58
C VAL A 607 20.64 9.25 -24.25
N PHE A 608 20.45 8.40 -23.24
CA PHE A 608 21.13 8.44 -21.94
C PHE A 608 22.14 7.29 -21.77
N ALA A 609 22.60 6.68 -22.86
CA ALA A 609 23.79 5.81 -22.84
C ALA A 609 25.09 6.64 -22.67
N ASP A 610 25.10 7.88 -23.14
CA ASP A 610 26.13 8.86 -22.79
C ASP A 610 26.00 9.29 -21.31
N ARG A 611 27.14 9.33 -20.63
CA ARG A 611 27.25 9.63 -19.20
C ARG A 611 26.97 11.11 -18.91
N ASP A 612 27.47 12.02 -19.73
CA ASP A 612 27.37 13.45 -19.43
C ASP A 612 25.96 13.98 -19.72
N THR A 613 25.34 13.52 -20.82
CA THR A 613 23.92 13.74 -21.14
C THR A 613 23.03 13.18 -20.02
N TRP A 614 23.33 12.00 -19.48
CA TRP A 614 22.58 11.41 -18.36
C TRP A 614 22.72 12.22 -17.06
N HIS A 615 23.93 12.66 -16.68
CA HIS A 615 24.12 13.51 -15.51
C HIS A 615 23.52 14.91 -15.69
N ALA A 616 23.57 15.49 -16.89
CA ALA A 616 22.91 16.77 -17.21
C ALA A 616 21.39 16.66 -17.09
N HIS A 617 20.78 15.62 -17.66
CA HIS A 617 19.37 15.33 -17.48
C HIS A 617 19.01 15.10 -16.00
N GLY A 618 19.88 14.42 -15.25
CA GLY A 618 19.74 14.20 -13.82
C GLY A 618 19.65 15.50 -13.01
N ARG A 619 20.48 16.50 -13.32
CA ARG A 619 20.43 17.84 -12.73
C ARG A 619 19.12 18.57 -13.07
N LEU A 620 18.69 18.55 -14.34
CA LEU A 620 17.41 19.15 -14.76
C LEU A 620 16.19 18.58 -14.00
N VAL A 621 16.18 17.27 -13.71
CA VAL A 621 15.13 16.64 -12.88
C VAL A 621 15.18 17.14 -11.43
N ALA A 622 16.37 17.29 -10.85
CA ALA A 622 16.53 17.84 -9.50
C ALA A 622 16.08 19.31 -9.43
N GLU A 623 16.52 20.14 -10.38
CA GLU A 623 16.16 21.56 -10.51
C GLU A 623 14.64 21.78 -10.69
N ALA A 624 13.96 20.85 -11.38
CA ALA A 624 12.50 20.87 -11.54
C ALA A 624 11.75 20.85 -10.20
N THR A 625 12.37 20.38 -9.11
CA THR A 625 11.77 20.29 -7.76
C THR A 625 11.12 21.59 -7.29
N ARG A 626 11.75 22.76 -7.52
CA ARG A 626 11.20 24.06 -7.07
C ARG A 626 9.88 24.43 -7.76
N TYR A 627 9.61 23.85 -8.92
CA TYR A 627 8.40 24.07 -9.70
C TYR A 627 7.29 23.06 -9.39
N LEU A 628 7.59 21.99 -8.64
CA LEU A 628 6.63 20.96 -8.21
C LEU A 628 5.99 21.36 -6.87
N PRO A 629 4.71 21.76 -6.82
CA PRO A 629 4.03 22.16 -5.58
C PRO A 629 4.15 21.13 -4.46
N GLY A 630 4.04 21.58 -3.21
CA GLY A 630 4.01 20.68 -2.04
C GLY A 630 2.91 19.60 -2.08
N SER A 631 1.87 19.77 -2.91
CA SER A 631 0.80 18.78 -3.12
C SER A 631 1.23 17.59 -4.00
N PHE A 632 2.41 17.64 -4.61
CA PHE A 632 3.04 16.57 -5.39
C PHE A 632 3.87 15.62 -4.49
N ASP A 633 3.65 15.67 -3.18
CA ASP A 633 4.28 14.85 -2.15
C ASP A 633 5.81 14.87 -2.26
N ARG A 634 6.44 13.72 -2.49
CA ARG A 634 7.89 13.59 -2.70
C ARG A 634 8.26 13.93 -4.16
N PRO A 635 9.03 15.00 -4.42
CA PRO A 635 9.52 15.29 -5.75
C PRO A 635 10.56 14.23 -6.17
N PRO A 636 10.74 13.96 -7.47
CA PRO A 636 11.71 12.96 -7.92
C PRO A 636 13.14 13.43 -7.66
N ARG A 637 13.92 12.63 -6.94
CA ARG A 637 15.37 12.91 -6.74
C ARG A 637 16.13 12.82 -8.07
N ASN A 638 17.37 13.35 -8.12
CA ASN A 638 18.26 13.19 -9.27
C ASN A 638 18.35 11.70 -9.68
N PRO A 639 17.81 11.29 -10.84
CA PRO A 639 17.82 9.89 -11.25
C PRO A 639 19.24 9.40 -11.57
N ALA A 640 20.15 10.27 -12.00
CA ALA A 640 21.54 9.88 -12.27
C ALA A 640 22.32 9.48 -11.00
N GLU A 641 21.86 9.92 -9.83
CA GLU A 641 22.42 9.54 -8.52
C GLU A 641 21.60 8.45 -7.81
N LYS A 642 20.26 8.46 -7.97
CA LYS A 642 19.34 7.74 -7.07
C LYS A 642 18.44 6.69 -7.73
N ILE A 643 18.43 6.55 -9.06
CA ILE A 643 17.53 5.59 -9.72
C ILE A 643 17.77 4.13 -9.32
N SER A 644 19.03 3.78 -9.00
CA SER A 644 19.45 2.45 -8.52
C SER A 644 19.51 2.31 -6.99
N SER A 645 19.29 3.38 -6.22
CA SER A 645 19.38 3.39 -4.75
C SER A 645 18.06 3.80 -4.09
N GLY A 646 17.03 3.00 -4.37
CA GLY A 646 15.72 3.09 -3.70
C GLY A 646 14.82 4.22 -4.21
N TYR A 647 14.81 4.48 -5.51
CA TYR A 647 13.80 5.32 -6.18
C TYR A 647 12.40 4.72 -5.97
N LYS A 648 11.42 5.52 -5.54
CA LYS A 648 10.08 5.02 -5.17
C LYS A 648 9.08 5.12 -6.32
N ALA A 649 8.04 4.29 -6.29
CA ALA A 649 6.99 4.25 -7.32
C ALA A 649 6.37 5.63 -7.64
N TRP A 650 6.14 6.48 -6.63
CA TRP A 650 5.68 7.86 -6.84
C TRP A 650 6.71 8.77 -7.54
N GLU A 651 8.01 8.60 -7.25
CA GLU A 651 9.07 9.35 -7.94
C GLU A 651 9.16 8.93 -9.40
N PHE A 652 9.13 7.63 -9.69
CA PHE A 652 9.04 7.10 -11.06
C PHE A 652 7.81 7.63 -11.81
N LEU A 653 6.64 7.64 -11.15
CA LEU A 653 5.40 8.10 -11.74
C LEU A 653 5.47 9.58 -12.16
N LEU A 654 5.95 10.44 -11.26
CA LEU A 654 6.06 11.89 -11.49
C LEU A 654 7.23 12.25 -12.42
N TYR A 655 8.34 11.51 -12.37
CA TYR A 655 9.46 11.65 -13.30
C TYR A 655 9.04 11.25 -14.72
N VAL A 656 8.61 10.00 -14.94
CA VAL A 656 8.40 9.45 -16.30
C VAL A 656 7.15 10.00 -16.96
N TYR A 657 6.04 10.18 -16.24
CA TYR A 657 4.77 10.64 -16.85
C TYR A 657 4.47 12.13 -16.59
N GLY A 658 5.21 12.77 -15.67
CA GLY A 658 5.13 14.20 -15.41
C GLY A 658 6.22 15.00 -16.12
N LEU A 659 7.47 14.89 -15.67
CA LEU A 659 8.61 15.73 -16.10
C LEU A 659 9.20 15.32 -17.46
N LEU A 660 9.45 14.03 -17.66
CA LEU A 660 10.18 13.49 -18.81
C LEU A 660 9.58 13.87 -20.18
N PRO A 661 8.24 14.00 -20.38
CA PRO A 661 7.67 14.49 -21.65
C PRO A 661 8.14 15.88 -22.08
N GLY A 662 8.49 16.76 -21.14
CA GLY A 662 9.12 18.04 -21.45
C GLY A 662 10.64 17.92 -21.57
N LEU A 663 11.28 17.30 -20.57
CA LEU A 663 12.74 17.23 -20.48
C LEU A 663 13.40 16.33 -21.56
N LEU A 664 12.65 15.38 -22.14
CA LEU A 664 13.14 14.48 -23.20
C LEU A 664 13.06 15.10 -24.60
N ARG A 665 12.19 16.11 -24.81
CA ARG A 665 11.94 16.73 -26.13
C ARG A 665 13.20 17.32 -26.75
N ALA A 666 14.04 17.96 -25.93
CA ALA A 666 15.24 18.65 -26.40
C ALA A 666 16.37 17.71 -26.88
N VAL A 667 16.34 16.43 -26.47
CA VAL A 667 17.47 15.49 -26.62
C VAL A 667 17.15 14.22 -27.40
N GLN A 668 15.91 13.73 -27.36
CA GLN A 668 15.52 12.47 -28.02
C GLN A 668 15.08 12.69 -29.47
N ALA A 669 15.46 11.78 -30.37
CA ALA A 669 15.06 11.86 -31.77
C ALA A 669 13.53 11.82 -31.92
N PRO A 670 12.91 12.65 -32.80
CA PRO A 670 11.46 12.85 -32.86
C PRO A 670 10.62 11.56 -33.00
N LEU A 671 11.15 10.54 -33.67
CA LEU A 671 10.51 9.23 -33.83
C LEU A 671 10.26 8.53 -32.48
N TYR A 672 11.30 8.44 -31.63
CA TYR A 672 11.22 7.81 -30.32
C TYR A 672 10.51 8.73 -29.31
N TYR A 673 10.66 10.05 -29.43
CA TYR A 673 9.94 11.02 -28.60
C TYR A 673 8.41 10.91 -28.80
N ARG A 674 7.94 10.86 -30.05
CA ARG A 674 6.52 10.63 -30.38
C ARG A 674 6.02 9.28 -29.87
N HIS A 675 6.78 8.22 -30.09
CA HIS A 675 6.47 6.88 -29.61
C HIS A 675 6.31 6.82 -28.08
N PHE A 676 7.17 7.53 -27.33
CA PHE A 676 7.06 7.69 -25.89
C PHE A 676 5.83 8.52 -25.48
N CYS A 677 5.56 9.63 -26.17
CA CYS A 677 4.40 10.48 -25.87
C CYS A 677 3.07 9.72 -25.96
N LYS A 678 2.90 8.78 -26.91
CA LYS A 678 1.69 7.92 -26.98
C LYS A 678 1.43 7.17 -25.69
N LEU A 679 2.47 6.55 -25.10
CA LEU A 679 2.35 5.88 -23.81
C LEU A 679 1.93 6.86 -22.71
N VAL A 680 2.58 8.02 -22.63
CA VAL A 680 2.29 9.02 -21.60
C VAL A 680 0.86 9.55 -21.70
N ALA A 681 0.37 9.84 -22.90
CA ALA A 681 -1.02 10.24 -23.13
C ALA A 681 -2.01 9.16 -22.64
N ALA A 682 -1.75 7.88 -22.95
CA ALA A 682 -2.59 6.77 -22.50
C ALA A 682 -2.56 6.59 -20.97
N VAL A 683 -1.36 6.63 -20.37
CA VAL A 683 -1.15 6.55 -18.91
C VAL A 683 -1.84 7.70 -18.16
N ARG A 684 -1.73 8.94 -18.67
CA ARG A 684 -2.39 10.11 -18.08
C ARG A 684 -3.92 10.05 -18.14
N ILE A 685 -4.51 9.23 -19.03
CA ILE A 685 -5.95 8.95 -19.05
C ILE A 685 -6.32 7.90 -17.99
N ILE A 686 -5.66 6.74 -17.99
CA ILE A 686 -6.04 5.62 -17.10
C ILE A 686 -5.78 5.87 -15.60
N LEU A 687 -4.96 6.87 -15.27
CA LEU A 687 -4.67 7.29 -13.89
C LEU A 687 -5.67 8.32 -13.33
N GLN A 688 -6.74 8.66 -14.06
CA GLN A 688 -7.83 9.50 -13.55
C GLN A 688 -8.80 8.64 -12.71
N ARG A 689 -9.36 9.17 -11.63
CA ARG A 689 -10.42 8.46 -10.85
C ARG A 689 -11.78 8.47 -11.54
N ARG A 690 -12.01 9.46 -12.40
CA ARG A 690 -13.18 9.57 -13.27
C ARG A 690 -12.65 9.67 -14.69
N ILE A 691 -12.93 8.65 -15.51
CA ILE A 691 -12.57 8.61 -16.93
C ILE A 691 -13.89 8.65 -17.70
N THR A 692 -14.03 9.54 -18.67
CA THR A 692 -15.20 9.61 -19.53
C THR A 692 -15.09 8.58 -20.67
N PRO A 693 -16.19 7.98 -21.16
CA PRO A 693 -16.14 6.97 -22.22
C PRO A 693 -15.41 7.43 -23.49
N GLU A 694 -15.44 8.74 -23.78
CA GLU A 694 -14.85 9.37 -24.96
C GLU A 694 -13.30 9.38 -24.91
N GLN A 695 -12.71 9.33 -23.70
CA GLN A 695 -11.25 9.26 -23.53
C GLN A 695 -10.70 7.84 -23.78
N LEU A 696 -11.52 6.80 -23.57
CA LEU A 696 -11.07 5.40 -23.62
C LEU A 696 -10.57 4.94 -25.00
N PRO A 697 -11.22 5.26 -26.14
CA PRO A 697 -10.71 4.90 -27.47
C PRO A 697 -9.32 5.48 -27.77
N LEU A 698 -9.05 6.72 -27.33
CA LEU A 698 -7.75 7.36 -27.51
C LEU A 698 -6.68 6.66 -26.68
N ALA A 699 -6.95 6.41 -25.40
CA ALA A 699 -6.02 5.69 -24.51
C ALA A 699 -5.73 4.27 -25.03
N HIS A 700 -6.76 3.54 -25.48
CA HIS A 700 -6.58 2.19 -26.01
C HIS A 700 -5.74 2.19 -27.28
N ARG A 701 -6.09 3.02 -28.28
CA ARG A 701 -5.30 3.16 -29.52
C ARG A 701 -3.85 3.48 -29.22
N ASN A 702 -3.60 4.44 -28.33
CA ASN A 702 -2.25 4.87 -27.98
C ASN A 702 -1.44 3.76 -27.26
N PHE A 703 -2.07 2.91 -26.43
CA PHE A 703 -1.40 1.71 -25.89
C PHE A 703 -1.10 0.66 -26.96
N ILE A 704 -2.04 0.36 -27.86
CA ILE A 704 -1.79 -0.62 -28.95
C ILE A 704 -0.68 -0.13 -29.88
N GLU A 705 -0.73 1.13 -30.33
CA GLU A 705 0.30 1.72 -31.19
C GLU A 705 1.67 1.84 -30.49
N HIS A 706 1.70 1.98 -29.16
CA HIS A 706 2.95 1.91 -28.40
C HIS A 706 3.49 0.47 -28.30
N ALA A 707 2.63 -0.54 -28.08
CA ALA A 707 3.05 -1.94 -28.07
C ALA A 707 3.56 -2.39 -29.45
N GLU A 708 2.88 -2.01 -30.54
CA GLU A 708 3.35 -2.19 -31.92
C GLU A 708 4.64 -1.40 -32.21
N GLY A 709 4.81 -0.23 -31.60
CA GLY A 709 6.01 0.60 -31.68
C GLY A 709 7.23 -0.02 -30.98
N ILE A 710 7.05 -0.66 -29.81
CA ILE A 710 8.10 -1.45 -29.15
C ILE A 710 8.61 -2.55 -30.11
N GLU A 711 7.70 -3.26 -30.76
CA GLU A 711 8.06 -4.36 -31.67
C GLU A 711 8.74 -3.89 -32.96
N THR A 712 8.27 -2.80 -33.56
CA THR A 712 8.78 -2.29 -34.84
C THR A 712 10.03 -1.43 -34.70
N LEU A 713 10.16 -0.61 -33.66
CA LEU A 713 11.25 0.36 -33.51
C LEU A 713 12.47 -0.20 -32.76
N TYR A 714 12.27 -1.11 -31.80
CA TYR A 714 13.34 -1.55 -30.88
C TYR A 714 13.68 -3.04 -31.07
N TYR A 715 12.69 -3.93 -30.94
CA TYR A 715 12.85 -5.38 -31.11
C TYR A 715 13.21 -5.74 -32.56
N GLN A 716 12.58 -5.11 -33.56
CA GLN A 716 12.96 -5.20 -34.99
C GLN A 716 12.99 -6.65 -35.53
N ARG A 717 12.19 -7.57 -34.96
CA ARG A 717 12.21 -9.02 -35.24
C ARG A 717 13.56 -9.71 -34.99
N ARG A 718 14.45 -9.14 -34.16
CA ARG A 718 15.74 -9.73 -33.81
C ARG A 718 15.62 -10.66 -32.60
N ILE A 719 16.04 -11.92 -32.71
CA ILE A 719 15.89 -12.89 -31.60
C ILE A 719 16.73 -12.48 -30.39
N GLU A 720 17.90 -11.89 -30.62
CA GLU A 720 18.75 -11.23 -29.60
C GLU A 720 17.95 -10.25 -28.73
N ARG A 721 16.99 -9.51 -29.32
CA ARG A 721 16.20 -8.44 -28.66
C ARG A 721 14.80 -8.86 -28.23
N LEU A 722 14.45 -10.15 -28.32
CA LEU A 722 13.09 -10.62 -28.00
C LEU A 722 12.66 -10.29 -26.56
N HIS A 723 13.61 -10.15 -25.64
CA HIS A 723 13.40 -9.75 -24.24
C HIS A 723 13.00 -8.28 -24.05
N PHE A 724 13.09 -7.44 -25.08
CA PHE A 724 12.56 -6.07 -25.03
C PHE A 724 11.02 -6.07 -25.00
N VAL A 725 10.38 -7.10 -25.59
CA VAL A 725 8.92 -7.24 -25.62
C VAL A 725 8.44 -7.92 -24.34
N ARG A 726 8.47 -7.16 -23.23
CA ARG A 726 8.09 -7.66 -21.89
C ARG A 726 6.58 -7.87 -21.74
N GLN A 727 6.19 -8.73 -20.79
CA GLN A 727 4.79 -8.93 -20.38
C GLN A 727 4.09 -7.64 -19.91
N SER A 728 4.83 -6.63 -19.44
CA SER A 728 4.29 -5.31 -19.10
C SER A 728 3.77 -4.54 -20.33
N ILE A 729 4.47 -4.60 -21.47
CA ILE A 729 3.99 -4.00 -22.72
C ILE A 729 2.70 -4.68 -23.16
N HIS A 730 2.65 -6.02 -23.18
CA HIS A 730 1.44 -6.76 -23.53
C HIS A 730 0.28 -6.45 -22.56
N ALA A 731 0.55 -6.30 -21.26
CA ALA A 731 -0.47 -5.93 -20.28
C ALA A 731 -1.18 -4.60 -20.61
N THR A 732 -0.49 -3.61 -21.20
CA THR A 732 -1.10 -2.32 -21.59
C THR A 732 -2.29 -2.48 -22.54
N THR A 733 -2.25 -3.48 -23.43
CA THR A 733 -3.29 -3.74 -24.43
C THR A 733 -4.65 -4.07 -23.79
N HIS A 734 -4.64 -4.66 -22.59
CA HIS A 734 -5.82 -5.07 -21.84
C HIS A 734 -6.35 -4.02 -20.87
N ILE A 735 -5.61 -2.94 -20.57
CA ILE A 735 -6.00 -2.01 -19.50
C ILE A 735 -7.30 -1.26 -19.78
N VAL A 736 -7.52 -0.80 -21.01
CA VAL A 736 -8.79 -0.15 -21.35
C VAL A 736 -9.97 -1.15 -21.39
N PRO A 737 -9.83 -2.37 -21.98
CA PRO A 737 -10.80 -3.44 -21.78
C PRO A 737 -11.13 -3.75 -20.30
N GLU A 738 -10.13 -3.80 -19.42
CA GLU A 738 -10.34 -3.99 -17.97
C GLU A 738 -11.08 -2.79 -17.33
N ILE A 739 -10.75 -1.56 -17.71
CA ILE A 739 -11.45 -0.36 -17.22
C ILE A 739 -12.92 -0.34 -17.68
N SER A 740 -13.22 -0.83 -18.88
CA SER A 740 -14.59 -1.02 -19.35
C SER A 740 -15.34 -2.15 -18.60
N ARG A 741 -14.63 -3.05 -17.93
CA ARG A 741 -15.20 -4.18 -17.16
C ARG A 741 -15.35 -3.89 -15.66
N LEU A 742 -14.41 -3.16 -15.07
CA LEU A 742 -14.29 -2.96 -13.62
C LEU A 742 -14.38 -1.48 -13.19
N GLY A 743 -14.42 -0.54 -14.13
CA GLY A 743 -14.24 0.88 -13.87
C GLY A 743 -12.75 1.28 -13.77
N PRO A 744 -12.44 2.56 -13.47
CA PRO A 744 -11.07 3.06 -13.43
C PRO A 744 -10.16 2.26 -12.49
N GLY A 745 -9.03 1.74 -12.99
CA GLY A 745 -8.12 0.88 -12.22
C GLY A 745 -7.45 1.55 -11.01
N THR A 746 -7.52 2.87 -10.92
CA THR A 746 -7.21 3.66 -9.72
C THR A 746 -8.12 3.32 -8.52
N LEU A 747 -9.23 2.63 -8.74
CA LEU A 747 -10.20 2.15 -7.74
C LEU A 747 -10.00 0.69 -7.31
N TYR A 748 -8.92 0.00 -7.71
CA TYR A 748 -8.61 -1.36 -7.22
C TYR A 748 -7.11 -1.74 -7.29
N THR A 749 -6.24 -0.74 -7.34
CA THR A 749 -4.78 -0.89 -7.44
C THR A 749 -4.10 -0.99 -6.06
N GLN A 750 -2.91 -1.61 -5.98
CA GLN A 750 -2.30 -2.02 -4.70
C GLN A 750 -1.76 -0.91 -3.79
N TRP A 751 -1.83 0.37 -4.17
CA TRP A 751 -1.44 1.51 -3.33
C TRP A 751 -2.00 1.46 -1.90
N THR A 752 -3.19 0.90 -1.69
CA THR A 752 -3.80 0.73 -0.35
C THR A 752 -3.00 -0.21 0.55
N LEU A 753 -2.50 -1.31 0.01
CA LEU A 753 -1.74 -2.30 0.76
C LEU A 753 -0.32 -1.79 1.04
N GLU A 754 0.33 -1.19 0.05
CA GLU A 754 1.61 -0.49 0.24
C GLU A 754 1.52 0.62 1.29
N ASN A 755 0.46 1.43 1.27
CA ASN A 755 0.20 2.42 2.31
C ASN A 755 -0.08 1.76 3.68
N TYR A 756 -0.71 0.59 3.74
CA TYR A 756 -0.88 -0.15 5.00
C TYR A 756 0.47 -0.68 5.53
N ILE A 757 1.30 -1.27 4.66
CA ILE A 757 2.64 -1.78 4.97
C ILE A 757 3.55 -0.64 5.47
N GLY A 758 3.65 0.45 4.70
CA GLY A 758 4.41 1.65 5.07
C GLY A 758 3.88 2.39 6.31
N ASN A 759 2.65 2.11 6.75
CA ASN A 759 2.12 2.55 8.04
C ASN A 759 2.50 1.58 9.16
N ILE A 760 2.18 0.28 9.02
CA ILE A 760 2.32 -0.71 10.09
C ILE A 760 3.78 -1.00 10.42
N THR A 761 4.68 -0.93 9.42
CA THR A 761 6.13 -1.07 9.63
C THR A 761 6.73 0.12 10.38
N ARG A 762 6.20 1.35 10.20
CA ARG A 762 6.59 2.52 11.00
C ARG A 762 6.10 2.47 12.45
N GLU A 763 5.11 1.62 12.74
CA GLU A 763 4.61 1.39 14.11
C GLU A 763 5.44 0.33 14.87
N ILE A 764 6.40 -0.34 14.22
CA ILE A 764 7.32 -1.30 14.85
C ILE A 764 8.36 -0.55 15.66
N LYS A 765 8.37 -0.76 16.99
CA LYS A 765 9.36 -0.17 17.92
C LYS A 765 10.24 -1.20 18.62
N GLN A 766 9.95 -2.50 18.48
CA GLN A 766 10.71 -3.59 19.11
C GLN A 766 11.46 -4.44 18.08
N HIS A 767 12.70 -4.08 17.81
CA HIS A 767 13.55 -4.72 16.78
C HIS A 767 14.04 -6.14 17.13
N SER A 768 13.83 -6.61 18.38
CA SER A 768 14.20 -7.96 18.82
C SER A 768 13.17 -9.03 18.48
N THR A 769 11.89 -8.67 18.32
CA THR A 769 10.78 -9.60 18.01
C THR A 769 9.83 -9.00 16.96
N PRO A 770 10.32 -8.60 15.78
CA PRO A 770 9.61 -7.73 14.84
C PRO A 770 8.29 -8.32 14.35
N TYR A 771 8.26 -9.61 13.99
CA TYR A 771 7.04 -10.28 13.50
C TYR A 771 5.91 -10.31 14.54
N ALA A 772 6.25 -10.48 15.83
CA ALA A 772 5.28 -10.44 16.91
C ALA A 772 4.79 -9.00 17.16
N ASN A 773 5.71 -8.02 17.15
CA ASN A 773 5.38 -6.62 17.35
C ASN A 773 4.47 -6.07 16.23
N VAL A 774 4.74 -6.38 14.96
CA VAL A 774 3.89 -5.94 13.84
C VAL A 774 2.54 -6.67 13.79
N SER A 775 2.49 -7.94 14.22
CA SER A 775 1.21 -8.67 14.38
C SER A 775 0.33 -8.05 15.46
N GLU A 776 0.93 -7.67 16.60
CA GLU A 776 0.22 -6.98 17.68
C GLU A 776 -0.23 -5.56 17.28
N ARG A 777 0.61 -4.81 16.55
CA ARG A 777 0.19 -3.53 15.96
C ARG A 777 -1.00 -3.71 15.00
N ALA A 778 -1.00 -4.75 14.16
CA ALA A 778 -2.13 -5.05 13.27
C ALA A 778 -3.41 -5.41 14.05
N ARG A 779 -3.29 -6.21 15.11
CA ARG A 779 -4.41 -6.55 16.02
C ARG A 779 -4.97 -5.29 16.70
N ARG A 780 -4.11 -4.42 17.24
CA ARG A 780 -4.50 -3.16 17.87
C ARG A 780 -5.12 -2.18 16.86
N ARG A 781 -4.64 -2.16 15.61
CA ARG A 781 -5.24 -1.38 14.50
C ARG A 781 -6.69 -1.80 14.24
N CYS A 782 -6.98 -3.11 14.23
CA CYS A 782 -8.35 -3.62 14.11
C CYS A 782 -9.24 -3.15 15.26
N GLN A 783 -8.77 -3.28 16.51
CA GLN A 783 -9.53 -2.85 17.69
C GLN A 783 -9.83 -1.34 17.68
N VAL A 784 -8.85 -0.49 17.39
CA VAL A 784 -9.05 0.97 17.34
C VAL A 784 -9.99 1.38 16.20
N ASN A 785 -9.90 0.74 15.03
CA ASN A 785 -10.83 0.99 13.92
C ASN A 785 -12.26 0.57 14.29
N ALA A 786 -12.45 -0.60 14.93
CA ALA A 786 -13.76 -1.08 15.38
C ALA A 786 -14.39 -0.18 16.45
N LEU A 787 -13.62 0.27 17.46
CA LEU A 787 -14.08 1.22 18.47
C LEU A 787 -14.56 2.54 17.85
N LYS A 788 -13.81 3.07 16.87
CA LYS A 788 -14.17 4.31 16.16
C LYS A 788 -15.35 4.17 15.21
N ALA A 789 -15.69 2.95 14.79
CA ALA A 789 -16.93 2.67 14.04
C ALA A 789 -18.14 2.51 14.96
N LEU A 790 -17.99 1.82 16.10
CA LEU A 790 -19.07 1.54 17.06
C LEU A 790 -19.41 2.73 17.97
N ILE A 791 -18.44 3.61 18.23
CA ILE A 791 -18.60 4.81 19.07
C ILE A 791 -18.06 6.02 18.29
N PRO A 792 -18.87 6.66 17.42
CA PRO A 792 -18.43 7.79 16.60
C PRO A 792 -17.86 8.97 17.39
N SER A 793 -18.26 9.15 18.65
CA SER A 793 -17.72 10.20 19.55
C SER A 793 -16.28 9.97 20.07
N LEU A 794 -15.64 8.86 19.65
CA LEU A 794 -14.18 8.64 19.74
C LEU A 794 -13.44 9.06 18.45
N VAL A 795 -14.15 9.60 17.45
CA VAL A 795 -13.59 10.24 16.27
C VAL A 795 -13.64 11.75 16.50
N GLU A 796 -12.48 12.39 16.48
CA GLU A 796 -12.39 13.84 16.35
C GLU A 796 -12.53 14.21 14.87
N GLU A 797 -13.41 15.15 14.57
CA GLU A 797 -13.50 15.74 13.24
C GLU A 797 -12.48 16.89 13.12
N PRO A 798 -11.71 16.97 12.02
CA PRO A 798 -10.69 18.01 11.85
C PRO A 798 -11.37 19.37 11.62
N ALA A 799 -11.48 20.15 12.70
CA ALA A 799 -11.98 21.51 12.65
C ALA A 799 -11.11 22.41 11.74
N LEU A 800 -11.71 23.43 11.13
CA LEU A 800 -10.95 24.42 10.37
C LEU A 800 -10.04 25.24 11.30
N PRO A 801 -8.80 25.58 10.88
CA PRO A 801 -7.86 26.30 11.74
C PRO A 801 -8.36 27.72 12.03
N ARG A 802 -7.98 28.27 13.19
CA ARG A 802 -8.43 29.59 13.66
C ARG A 802 -8.13 30.69 12.63
N GLY A 803 -9.18 31.37 12.17
CA GLY A 803 -9.06 32.42 11.15
C GLY A 803 -9.03 31.92 9.70
N ALA A 804 -9.35 30.65 9.45
CA ALA A 804 -9.86 30.21 8.16
C ALA A 804 -11.25 30.80 7.86
N TYR A 805 -11.64 30.85 6.59
CA TYR A 805 -12.98 31.27 6.15
C TYR A 805 -13.50 30.26 5.13
N ASP A 806 -14.54 29.51 5.49
CA ASP A 806 -15.20 28.54 4.63
C ASP A 806 -16.01 29.27 3.54
N LEU A 807 -15.97 28.74 2.31
CA LEU A 807 -16.69 29.25 1.15
C LEU A 807 -17.75 28.27 0.63
N GLY A 808 -17.89 27.09 1.24
CA GLY A 808 -18.71 26.00 0.72
C GLY A 808 -18.02 25.21 -0.39
N GLU A 809 -18.66 24.12 -0.83
CA GLU A 809 -18.16 23.19 -1.87
C GLU A 809 -16.73 22.64 -1.65
N GLY A 810 -16.20 22.74 -0.42
CA GLY A 810 -14.83 22.34 -0.05
C GLY A 810 -13.76 23.43 -0.21
N TYR A 811 -14.09 24.60 -0.76
CA TYR A 811 -13.20 25.75 -0.84
C TYR A 811 -13.05 26.43 0.52
N VAL A 812 -11.82 26.68 0.99
CA VAL A 812 -11.57 27.37 2.26
C VAL A 812 -10.38 28.33 2.13
N LEU A 813 -10.59 29.60 2.44
CA LEU A 813 -9.51 30.58 2.56
C LEU A 813 -8.74 30.37 3.87
N LEU A 814 -7.40 30.40 3.80
CA LEU A 814 -6.49 30.05 4.89
C LEU A 814 -5.48 31.17 5.19
N ARG A 815 -5.05 31.27 6.46
CA ARG A 815 -3.98 32.18 6.89
C ARG A 815 -2.69 31.97 6.06
N ALA A 816 -1.92 33.02 5.75
CA ALA A 816 -2.03 34.41 6.19
C ALA A 816 -2.90 35.30 5.26
N PHE A 817 -3.35 36.45 5.79
CA PHE A 817 -4.08 37.49 5.05
C PHE A 817 -3.79 38.89 5.64
N ASP A 818 -4.01 39.96 4.86
CA ASP A 818 -3.77 41.35 5.29
C ASP A 818 -4.65 41.78 6.48
N SER A 819 -4.08 42.49 7.46
CA SER A 819 -4.85 43.06 8.57
C SER A 819 -5.80 44.19 8.15
N ARG A 820 -5.48 44.92 7.07
CA ARG A 820 -6.28 46.04 6.53
C ARG A 820 -6.55 45.89 5.04
N GLN A 821 -7.36 46.79 4.47
CA GLN A 821 -7.49 46.91 3.02
C GLN A 821 -6.38 47.81 2.45
N TRP A 822 -6.02 47.59 1.19
CA TRP A 822 -5.02 48.37 0.44
C TRP A 822 -5.56 48.72 -0.94
N ALA A 823 -5.14 49.87 -1.49
CA ALA A 823 -5.37 50.21 -2.89
C ALA A 823 -4.49 49.34 -3.80
N VAL A 824 -5.04 48.94 -4.95
CA VAL A 824 -4.34 48.08 -5.93
C VAL A 824 -3.63 48.89 -7.03
N PRO A 825 -2.58 48.34 -7.67
CA PRO A 825 -1.94 48.95 -8.84
C PRO A 825 -2.90 49.16 -10.03
N PRO A 826 -2.57 50.04 -11.00
CA PRO A 826 -3.45 50.36 -12.12
C PRO A 826 -3.93 49.17 -12.96
N ALA A 827 -3.04 48.21 -13.23
CA ALA A 827 -3.40 46.99 -13.98
C ALA A 827 -4.40 46.09 -13.22
N GLU A 828 -4.25 45.99 -11.89
CA GLU A 828 -5.16 45.23 -11.02
C GLU A 828 -6.50 45.95 -10.83
N SER A 829 -6.48 47.28 -10.75
CA SER A 829 -7.69 48.10 -10.77
C SER A 829 -8.48 47.88 -12.06
N LEU A 830 -7.81 47.91 -13.23
CA LEU A 830 -8.43 47.65 -14.53
C LEU A 830 -9.03 46.24 -14.62
N ALA A 831 -8.37 45.23 -14.05
CA ALA A 831 -8.88 43.86 -13.99
C ALA A 831 -10.14 43.73 -13.12
N ILE A 832 -10.17 44.41 -11.96
CA ILE A 832 -11.37 44.47 -11.10
C ILE A 832 -12.51 45.20 -11.81
N HIS A 833 -12.26 46.37 -12.42
CA HIS A 833 -13.26 47.10 -13.23
C HIS A 833 -13.81 46.24 -14.37
N SER A 834 -12.94 45.49 -15.06
CA SER A 834 -13.34 44.54 -16.12
C SER A 834 -14.26 43.44 -15.59
N TYR A 835 -13.95 42.84 -14.44
CA TYR A 835 -14.79 41.82 -13.80
C TYR A 835 -16.13 42.39 -13.29
N MET A 836 -16.12 43.56 -12.66
CA MET A 836 -17.34 44.24 -12.19
C MET A 836 -18.30 44.56 -13.35
N ASN A 837 -17.76 45.03 -14.49
CA ASN A 837 -18.52 45.24 -15.72
C ASN A 837 -19.10 43.92 -16.28
N LYS A 838 -18.31 42.85 -16.37
CA LYS A 838 -18.78 41.52 -16.80
C LYS A 838 -19.87 40.95 -15.88
N SER A 839 -19.77 41.22 -14.58
CA SER A 839 -20.72 40.77 -13.56
C SER A 839 -22.03 41.56 -13.52
N GLY A 840 -22.23 42.54 -14.40
CA GLY A 840 -23.44 43.37 -14.42
C GLY A 840 -23.48 44.47 -13.35
N HIS A 841 -22.35 44.75 -12.70
CA HIS A 841 -22.22 45.77 -11.64
C HIS A 841 -21.18 46.85 -12.01
N PRO A 842 -21.38 47.61 -13.11
CA PRO A 842 -20.40 48.58 -13.59
C PRO A 842 -20.17 49.70 -12.57
N MET A 843 -18.90 49.97 -12.27
CA MET A 843 -18.47 51.02 -11.34
C MET A 843 -18.09 52.30 -12.10
N MET A 844 -18.11 53.45 -11.42
CA MET A 844 -17.59 54.70 -12.00
C MET A 844 -16.08 54.56 -12.23
N GLY A 845 -15.57 55.02 -13.37
CA GLY A 845 -14.13 54.91 -13.71
C GLY A 845 -13.17 55.64 -12.77
N THR A 846 -13.68 56.49 -11.87
CA THR A 846 -12.93 57.15 -10.78
C THR A 846 -12.88 56.32 -9.48
N TRP A 847 -13.59 55.20 -9.40
CA TRP A 847 -13.56 54.31 -8.24
C TRP A 847 -12.22 53.57 -8.16
N LEU A 848 -11.58 53.66 -6.98
CA LEU A 848 -10.33 52.97 -6.67
C LEU A 848 -10.66 51.74 -5.79
N PRO A 849 -10.56 50.51 -6.32
CA PRO A 849 -10.81 49.31 -5.53
C PRO A 849 -9.80 49.14 -4.39
N LEU A 850 -10.32 48.86 -3.20
CA LEU A 850 -9.56 48.51 -2.01
C LEU A 850 -9.76 47.02 -1.71
N VAL A 851 -8.67 46.26 -1.52
CA VAL A 851 -8.71 44.81 -1.29
C VAL A 851 -7.97 44.41 -0.01
N ARG A 852 -8.43 43.35 0.65
CA ARG A 852 -7.70 42.65 1.72
C ARG A 852 -7.25 41.30 1.16
N ARG A 853 -5.94 41.12 0.97
CA ARG A 853 -5.38 39.94 0.27
C ARG A 853 -5.26 38.76 1.21
N TRP A 854 -5.49 37.56 0.68
CA TRP A 854 -5.27 36.26 1.31
C TRP A 854 -4.22 35.48 0.53
N ALA A 855 -3.34 34.77 1.24
CA ALA A 855 -2.15 34.13 0.67
C ALA A 855 -2.27 32.61 0.44
N ARG A 856 -3.34 31.97 0.95
CA ARG A 856 -3.56 30.52 0.86
C ARG A 856 -5.06 30.21 0.65
N LEU A 857 -5.38 29.27 -0.22
CA LEU A 857 -6.73 28.75 -0.50
C LEU A 857 -6.67 27.22 -0.60
N ARG A 858 -7.47 26.51 0.19
CA ARG A 858 -7.73 25.07 -0.01
C ARG A 858 -8.78 24.90 -1.11
N LEU A 859 -8.47 24.08 -2.10
CA LEU A 859 -9.38 23.65 -3.17
C LEU A 859 -10.19 22.40 -2.75
N PRO A 860 -11.32 22.08 -3.40
CA PRO A 860 -12.13 20.89 -3.09
C PRO A 860 -11.40 19.55 -3.25
N ASN A 861 -10.30 19.54 -4.00
CA ASN A 861 -9.40 18.39 -4.13
C ASN A 861 -8.32 18.31 -3.03
N GLY A 862 -8.42 19.10 -1.96
CA GLY A 862 -7.50 19.10 -0.82
C GLY A 862 -6.15 19.80 -1.07
N GLN A 863 -5.84 20.24 -2.29
CA GLN A 863 -4.63 21.02 -2.55
C GLN A 863 -4.77 22.45 -2.00
N ILE A 864 -3.72 22.97 -1.38
CA ILE A 864 -3.61 24.38 -0.99
C ILE A 864 -2.87 25.14 -2.10
N ALA A 865 -3.59 26.02 -2.78
CA ALA A 865 -3.01 27.03 -3.65
C ALA A 865 -2.38 28.14 -2.78
N ARG A 866 -1.12 28.48 -3.05
CA ARG A 866 -0.41 29.66 -2.51
C ARG A 866 -0.44 30.80 -3.54
N THR A 867 0.20 31.93 -3.25
CA THR A 867 0.08 33.17 -4.05
C THR A 867 1.41 33.86 -4.27
N ALA A 868 1.62 34.50 -5.43
CA ALA A 868 2.82 35.26 -5.78
C ALA A 868 3.16 36.35 -4.73
N TRP A 869 2.13 37.02 -4.17
CA TRP A 869 2.29 38.04 -3.13
C TRP A 869 3.18 37.61 -1.94
N LYS A 870 3.11 36.34 -1.52
CA LYS A 870 3.97 35.80 -0.45
C LYS A 870 5.11 34.95 -0.99
N GLU A 871 4.91 34.10 -1.99
CA GLU A 871 5.99 33.25 -2.50
C GLU A 871 7.14 34.05 -3.15
N CYS A 872 6.85 35.06 -3.98
CA CYS A 872 7.90 35.80 -4.68
C CYS A 872 8.80 36.58 -3.72
N VAL A 873 8.27 37.06 -2.59
CA VAL A 873 9.03 37.74 -1.51
C VAL A 873 9.95 36.77 -0.77
N LEU A 874 9.57 35.49 -0.66
CA LEU A 874 10.42 34.45 -0.08
C LEU A 874 11.48 33.96 -1.09
N GLU A 875 11.14 33.85 -2.38
CA GLU A 875 12.12 33.55 -3.44
C GLU A 875 13.17 34.67 -3.58
N SER A 876 12.79 35.95 -3.47
CA SER A 876 13.74 37.08 -3.50
C SER A 876 14.62 37.18 -2.24
N ARG A 877 14.24 36.50 -1.15
CA ARG A 877 15.06 36.30 0.07
C ARG A 877 15.89 35.00 0.01
N GLY A 878 15.94 34.33 -1.14
CA GLY A 878 16.73 33.11 -1.32
C GLY A 878 16.13 31.83 -0.74
N ARG A 879 14.91 31.83 -0.16
CA ARG A 879 14.29 30.58 0.32
C ARG A 879 13.96 29.66 -0.87
N ALA A 880 14.50 28.44 -0.84
CA ALA A 880 14.32 27.40 -1.85
C ALA A 880 12.93 26.73 -1.79
N LEU A 881 11.87 27.50 -2.05
CA LEU A 881 10.49 27.03 -1.93
C LEU A 881 9.98 26.25 -3.15
N ARG A 882 8.98 25.40 -2.90
CA ARG A 882 8.22 24.64 -3.89
C ARG A 882 6.95 25.42 -4.27
N ARG A 883 6.96 26.06 -5.44
CA ARG A 883 5.90 26.96 -5.91
C ARG A 883 4.54 26.26 -5.94
N ALA A 884 3.54 26.81 -5.25
CA ALA A 884 2.17 26.30 -5.21
C ALA A 884 1.13 27.32 -5.70
N ARG A 885 1.58 28.34 -6.44
CA ARG A 885 0.77 29.44 -7.00
C ARG A 885 0.29 29.28 -8.44
N MET A 886 0.68 28.20 -9.11
CA MET A 886 0.27 27.92 -10.50
C MET A 886 -0.99 27.05 -10.50
N VAL A 887 -2.04 27.49 -11.19
CA VAL A 887 -3.38 26.90 -11.10
C VAL A 887 -4.00 26.67 -12.49
N LYS A 888 -4.66 25.52 -12.64
CA LYS A 888 -5.49 25.13 -13.79
C LYS A 888 -6.95 25.51 -13.55
N LEU A 889 -7.63 26.04 -14.56
CA LEU A 889 -9.02 26.48 -14.44
C LEU A 889 -10.04 25.35 -14.69
N THR A 890 -11.27 25.54 -14.20
CA THR A 890 -12.43 24.70 -14.52
C THR A 890 -13.01 25.04 -15.90
N GLY A 891 -13.83 24.13 -16.45
CA GLY A 891 -14.63 24.33 -17.69
C GLY A 891 -13.85 24.42 -19.01
N THR A 892 -12.67 25.04 -19.01
CA THR A 892 -11.82 25.26 -20.18
C THR A 892 -10.56 24.38 -20.09
N PRO A 893 -10.45 23.29 -20.88
CA PRO A 893 -9.18 22.59 -20.98
C PRO A 893 -8.11 23.56 -21.48
N SER A 894 -6.92 23.47 -20.89
CA SER A 894 -5.74 24.24 -21.28
C SER A 894 -5.71 25.76 -20.94
N ARG A 895 -6.49 26.25 -19.97
CA ARG A 895 -6.22 27.55 -19.31
C ARG A 895 -5.45 27.38 -18.00
N PHE A 896 -4.39 28.18 -17.84
CA PHE A 896 -3.48 28.17 -16.70
C PHE A 896 -3.15 29.59 -16.25
N VAL A 897 -3.01 29.79 -14.94
CA VAL A 897 -2.80 31.12 -14.33
C VAL A 897 -1.79 31.07 -13.18
N GLU A 898 -1.04 32.14 -12.96
CA GLU A 898 -0.32 32.38 -11.71
C GLU A 898 -1.20 33.24 -10.78
N VAL A 899 -1.57 32.70 -9.61
CA VAL A 899 -2.38 33.44 -8.64
C VAL A 899 -1.51 34.49 -7.94
N GLN A 900 -1.91 35.75 -8.07
CA GLN A 900 -1.24 36.89 -7.44
C GLN A 900 -1.66 37.02 -5.97
N TYR A 901 -2.97 36.96 -5.70
CA TYR A 901 -3.59 36.83 -4.37
C TYR A 901 -5.08 36.48 -4.47
N PHE A 902 -5.67 35.99 -3.37
CA PHE A 902 -7.14 35.88 -3.21
C PHE A 902 -7.69 37.08 -2.43
N PHE A 903 -8.97 37.42 -2.59
CA PHE A 903 -9.64 38.48 -1.83
C PHE A 903 -11.16 38.24 -1.70
N LEU A 904 -11.78 38.94 -0.75
CA LEU A 904 -13.25 38.99 -0.62
C LEU A 904 -13.76 40.36 -1.09
N MET A 905 -14.86 40.39 -1.84
CA MET A 905 -15.50 41.61 -2.33
C MET A 905 -17.03 41.48 -2.34
N ASP A 906 -17.73 42.53 -1.94
CA ASP A 906 -19.19 42.55 -1.85
C ASP A 906 -19.80 43.05 -3.16
N ILE A 907 -20.53 42.19 -3.86
CA ILE A 907 -20.99 42.39 -5.24
C ILE A 907 -22.48 42.05 -5.33
N GLY A 908 -23.30 43.04 -5.69
CA GLY A 908 -24.76 42.88 -5.74
C GLY A 908 -25.42 42.58 -4.39
N GLY A 909 -24.75 42.88 -3.27
CA GLY A 909 -25.18 42.51 -1.92
C GLY A 909 -24.73 41.11 -1.46
N ALA A 910 -24.06 40.34 -2.31
CA ALA A 910 -23.47 39.05 -1.97
C ALA A 910 -21.94 39.14 -1.85
N ARG A 911 -21.39 38.58 -0.77
CA ARG A 911 -19.94 38.53 -0.56
C ARG A 911 -19.31 37.41 -1.39
N ARG A 912 -18.48 37.76 -2.36
CA ARG A 912 -17.79 36.80 -3.23
C ARG A 912 -16.32 36.62 -2.84
N ALA A 913 -15.79 35.43 -3.13
CA ALA A 913 -14.37 35.13 -3.04
C ALA A 913 -13.76 35.08 -4.44
N LEU A 914 -12.78 35.95 -4.68
CA LEU A 914 -12.18 36.20 -5.98
C LEU A 914 -10.68 35.97 -5.95
N ALA A 915 -10.11 35.65 -7.10
CA ALA A 915 -8.67 35.52 -7.31
C ALA A 915 -8.18 36.61 -8.27
N MET A 916 -7.16 37.38 -7.87
CA MET A 916 -6.35 38.18 -8.78
C MET A 916 -5.29 37.27 -9.38
N VAL A 917 -5.25 37.16 -10.71
CA VAL A 917 -4.39 36.21 -11.41
C VAL A 917 -3.68 36.85 -12.61
N ALA A 918 -2.54 36.27 -13.00
CA ALA A 918 -1.84 36.59 -14.24
C ALA A 918 -1.95 35.36 -15.18
N PRO A 919 -2.62 35.49 -16.35
CA PRO A 919 -2.88 34.34 -17.23
C PRO A 919 -1.65 33.97 -18.07
N PHE A 920 -1.36 32.68 -18.18
CA PHE A 920 -0.41 32.17 -19.19
C PHE A 920 -1.05 32.21 -20.58
N SER A 921 -0.24 32.19 -21.63
CA SER A 921 -0.74 32.03 -22.99
C SER A 921 -1.36 30.63 -23.21
N PRO A 922 -2.26 30.46 -24.22
CA PRO A 922 -2.69 29.14 -24.65
C PRO A 922 -1.50 28.26 -25.07
N PRO A 923 -1.57 26.93 -24.94
CA PRO A 923 -0.45 26.06 -25.32
C PRO A 923 -0.05 26.19 -26.79
N ASP A 924 1.24 26.09 -27.03
CA ASP A 924 1.85 26.03 -28.36
C ASP A 924 1.31 24.81 -29.13
N ALA A 925 0.49 25.08 -30.14
CA ALA A 925 -0.17 24.06 -30.94
C ALA A 925 0.82 23.21 -31.76
N GLY A 926 2.00 23.75 -32.09
CA GLY A 926 3.07 23.01 -32.75
C GLY A 926 3.66 21.95 -31.84
N ILE A 927 4.05 22.35 -30.62
CA ILE A 927 4.57 21.44 -29.58
C ILE A 927 3.50 20.41 -29.16
N LEU A 928 2.23 20.81 -29.10
CA LEU A 928 1.13 19.90 -28.77
C LEU A 928 0.90 18.84 -29.85
N ALA A 929 0.97 19.21 -31.14
CA ALA A 929 0.86 18.28 -32.27
C ALA A 929 2.15 17.45 -32.51
N GLU A 930 3.32 17.98 -32.15
CA GLU A 930 4.58 17.24 -32.09
C GLU A 930 4.47 16.10 -31.08
N SER A 931 4.00 16.41 -29.86
CA SER A 931 3.95 15.51 -28.70
C SER A 931 2.68 14.65 -28.60
N GLU A 932 1.96 14.39 -29.69
CA GLU A 932 0.74 13.54 -29.70
C GLU A 932 -0.35 14.00 -28.70
N ASN A 933 -0.46 15.31 -28.48
CA ASN A 933 -1.29 15.99 -27.48
C ASN A 933 -0.86 15.78 -26.00
N THR A 934 0.42 15.50 -25.76
CA THR A 934 0.96 15.22 -24.41
C THR A 934 1.56 16.44 -23.72
N LEU A 935 2.30 17.29 -24.45
CA LEU A 935 3.07 18.39 -23.87
C LEU A 935 2.35 19.73 -24.08
N LEU A 936 1.75 20.23 -23.01
CA LEU A 936 1.12 21.55 -22.96
C LEU A 936 2.19 22.57 -22.56
N ALA A 937 2.72 23.32 -23.54
CA ALA A 937 3.78 24.31 -23.34
C ALA A 937 3.26 25.73 -23.58
N CYS A 938 3.37 26.61 -22.58
CA CYS A 938 2.89 27.99 -22.61
C CYS A 938 4.05 28.98 -22.41
N THR A 939 3.88 30.23 -22.85
CA THR A 939 4.75 31.35 -22.42
C THR A 939 4.24 31.95 -21.11
N PRO A 940 5.10 32.51 -20.25
CA PRO A 940 4.68 33.13 -19.00
C PRO A 940 3.79 34.38 -19.23
N PRO A 941 3.03 34.82 -18.21
CA PRO A 941 2.24 36.05 -18.28
C PRO A 941 3.11 37.29 -18.51
N GLY A 942 2.57 38.30 -19.19
CA GLY A 942 3.18 39.63 -19.24
C GLY A 942 3.11 40.35 -17.88
N ALA A 943 4.10 41.19 -17.58
CA ALA A 943 4.29 41.82 -16.26
C ALA A 943 3.01 42.48 -15.69
N ASP A 944 2.28 43.22 -16.53
CA ASP A 944 1.03 43.92 -16.18
C ASP A 944 -0.25 43.18 -16.58
N GLN A 945 -0.17 41.95 -17.10
CA GLN A 945 -1.36 41.18 -17.45
C GLN A 945 -2.07 40.68 -16.19
N ARG A 946 -3.31 41.15 -15.98
CA ARG A 946 -4.13 40.82 -14.81
C ARG A 946 -5.55 40.47 -15.22
N GLU A 947 -6.10 39.47 -14.56
CA GLU A 947 -7.48 39.01 -14.69
C GLU A 947 -8.04 38.74 -13.29
N VAL A 948 -9.35 38.91 -13.11
CA VAL A 948 -10.05 38.51 -11.89
C VAL A 948 -11.01 37.39 -12.23
N LEU A 949 -10.97 36.33 -11.43
CA LEU A 949 -11.79 35.12 -11.55
C LEU A 949 -12.54 34.86 -10.24
N ASP A 950 -13.66 34.14 -10.29
CA ASP A 950 -14.28 33.60 -9.08
C ASP A 950 -13.43 32.43 -8.55
N VAL A 951 -13.38 32.23 -7.23
CA VAL A 951 -12.60 31.13 -6.63
C VAL A 951 -13.09 29.75 -7.10
N ALA A 952 -14.36 29.63 -7.48
CA ALA A 952 -14.95 28.42 -8.08
C ALA A 952 -14.39 28.08 -9.49
N ASP A 953 -13.73 29.02 -10.17
CA ASP A 953 -13.07 28.78 -11.45
C ASP A 953 -11.75 27.99 -11.31
N LEU A 954 -11.27 27.76 -10.08
CA LEU A 954 -9.96 27.17 -9.80
C LEU A 954 -10.06 25.67 -9.55
N ALA A 955 -9.53 24.86 -10.46
CA ALA A 955 -9.70 23.40 -10.45
C ALA A 955 -8.59 22.64 -9.69
N ALA A 956 -7.32 22.99 -9.93
CA ALA A 956 -6.18 22.27 -9.36
C ALA A 956 -4.90 23.11 -9.36
N VAL A 957 -4.06 22.91 -8.34
CA VAL A 957 -2.68 23.40 -8.30
C VAL A 957 -1.81 22.49 -9.17
N ILE A 958 -1.04 23.11 -10.07
CA ILE A 958 -0.19 22.44 -11.06
C ILE A 958 1.26 22.89 -10.91
N ALA A 959 2.17 22.20 -11.59
CA ALA A 959 3.53 22.66 -11.81
C ALA A 959 3.65 23.29 -13.20
N MET A 960 4.37 24.42 -13.29
CA MET A 960 4.80 25.03 -14.55
C MET A 960 6.34 24.98 -14.57
N VAL A 961 6.89 24.01 -15.30
CA VAL A 961 8.33 23.69 -15.29
C VAL A 961 8.98 24.31 -16.54
N PRO A 962 10.16 24.93 -16.47
CA PRO A 962 10.85 25.44 -17.67
C PRO A 962 11.02 24.34 -18.72
N LEU A 963 10.68 24.63 -19.98
CA LEU A 963 10.85 23.69 -21.09
C LEU A 963 12.24 23.91 -21.72
N PRO A 964 13.16 22.92 -21.68
CA PRO A 964 14.42 23.03 -22.40
C PRO A 964 14.18 23.16 -23.91
N PRO A 965 14.81 24.12 -24.60
CA PRO A 965 14.71 24.24 -26.05
C PRO A 965 15.45 23.10 -26.77
N THR A 966 14.94 22.73 -27.94
CA THR A 966 15.67 21.88 -28.88
C THR A 966 16.88 22.64 -29.45
N ALA A 967 17.89 21.93 -29.95
CA ALA A 967 19.06 22.55 -30.59
C ALA A 967 18.71 23.47 -31.77
N ALA A 968 17.58 23.26 -32.44
CA ALA A 968 17.06 24.14 -33.48
C ALA A 968 16.42 25.43 -32.91
N GLU A 969 15.65 25.32 -31.82
CA GLU A 969 15.06 26.48 -31.14
C GLU A 969 16.13 27.38 -30.52
N SER A 970 17.18 26.79 -29.94
CA SER A 970 18.34 27.51 -29.37
C SER A 970 19.18 28.29 -30.39
N ALA A 971 18.96 28.08 -31.69
CA ALA A 971 19.64 28.80 -32.77
C ALA A 971 18.90 30.09 -33.20
N HIS A 972 17.75 30.41 -32.59
CA HIS A 972 16.99 31.64 -32.83
C HIS A 972 17.17 32.63 -31.68
N GLU A 973 17.63 33.85 -31.99
CA GLU A 973 17.95 34.89 -31.00
C GLU A 973 16.70 35.38 -30.22
N ASP A 974 15.53 35.43 -30.88
CA ASP A 974 14.25 35.87 -30.31
C ASP A 974 13.48 34.79 -29.52
N LEU A 975 14.16 33.75 -28.99
CA LEU A 975 13.48 32.61 -28.36
C LEU A 975 12.79 33.00 -27.03
N VAL A 976 11.46 33.15 -27.07
CA VAL A 976 10.63 33.35 -25.88
C VAL A 976 10.66 32.11 -24.98
N ALA A 977 10.99 32.31 -23.70
CA ALA A 977 11.01 31.26 -22.70
C ALA A 977 9.62 30.59 -22.54
N ARG A 978 9.59 29.25 -22.63
CA ARG A 978 8.38 28.44 -22.46
C ARG A 978 8.43 27.63 -21.16
N PHE A 979 7.26 27.38 -20.57
CA PHE A 979 7.04 26.49 -19.44
C PHE A 979 6.04 25.40 -19.83
N PHE A 980 6.28 24.16 -19.43
CA PHE A 980 5.35 23.05 -19.65
C PHE A 980 4.57 22.69 -18.39
N VAL A 981 3.31 22.32 -18.59
CA VAL A 981 2.37 21.91 -17.54
C VAL A 981 2.70 20.50 -17.07
N VAL A 982 2.80 20.34 -15.75
CA VAL A 982 2.81 19.03 -15.11
C VAL A 982 1.71 18.99 -14.04
N GLU A 983 0.68 18.18 -14.31
CA GLU A 983 -0.37 17.83 -13.34
C GLU A 983 0.10 16.60 -12.53
N LYS A 984 -0.24 16.49 -11.24
CA LYS A 984 0.16 15.34 -10.41
C LYS A 984 -0.53 14.07 -10.93
N PRO A 985 0.20 13.10 -11.52
CA PRO A 985 -0.43 11.90 -12.05
C PRO A 985 -1.04 11.10 -10.90
N GLY A 986 -2.30 10.68 -11.02
CA GLY A 986 -2.98 9.96 -9.93
C GLY A 986 -3.24 10.79 -8.66
N LEU A 987 -3.35 12.13 -8.74
CA LEU A 987 -3.71 13.02 -7.61
C LEU A 987 -4.85 12.45 -6.76
N ASP A 988 -5.93 11.99 -7.41
CA ASP A 988 -7.07 11.36 -6.74
C ASP A 988 -6.66 10.23 -5.80
N VAL A 989 -5.70 9.38 -6.19
CA VAL A 989 -5.27 8.18 -5.45
C VAL A 989 -4.59 8.55 -4.13
N ALA A 990 -3.80 9.62 -4.11
CA ALA A 990 -3.21 10.15 -2.88
C ALA A 990 -4.29 10.60 -1.89
N LEU A 991 -5.34 11.26 -2.41
CA LEU A 991 -6.51 11.68 -1.61
C LEU A 991 -7.31 10.48 -1.09
N LEU A 992 -7.46 9.42 -1.89
CA LEU A 992 -8.11 8.16 -1.45
C LEU A 992 -7.36 7.53 -0.26
N GLY A 993 -6.02 7.51 -0.31
CA GLY A 993 -5.17 7.01 0.78
C GLY A 993 -5.17 7.88 2.05
N GLY A 994 -5.80 9.07 2.02
CA GLY A 994 -5.79 10.01 3.14
C GLY A 994 -4.48 10.81 3.29
N GLN A 995 -3.71 10.99 2.20
CA GLN A 995 -2.62 11.96 2.15
C GLN A 995 -3.21 13.38 1.97
N GLU A 996 -3.68 13.96 3.07
CA GLU A 996 -3.98 15.39 3.15
C GLU A 996 -2.66 16.16 3.32
N GLN A 997 -2.53 17.39 2.78
CA GLN A 997 -1.31 18.17 2.95
C GLN A 997 -1.10 18.50 4.43
N GLY A 998 0.01 18.03 5.01
CA GLY A 998 0.33 18.22 6.42
C GLY A 998 0.28 19.68 6.82
N MET A 999 -0.66 20.01 7.72
CA MET A 999 -0.84 21.37 8.26
C MET A 999 0.32 21.82 9.15
N GLU A 1000 1.22 20.91 9.53
CA GLU A 1000 2.48 21.19 10.23
C GLU A 1000 3.33 22.26 9.50
N ASN A 1001 3.28 22.32 8.16
CA ASN A 1001 3.93 23.37 7.35
C ASN A 1001 3.14 24.72 7.28
N ILE A 1002 2.26 24.99 8.24
CA ILE A 1002 1.55 26.28 8.37
C ILE A 1002 2.28 27.20 9.35
N ASP A 1003 2.90 26.65 10.39
CA ASP A 1003 3.36 27.39 11.57
C ASP A 1003 4.85 27.79 11.53
N GLU A 1004 5.71 27.05 10.81
CA GLU A 1004 7.12 27.45 10.51
C GLU A 1004 7.26 28.74 9.65
N ASP A 1005 6.13 29.30 9.20
CA ASP A 1005 6.02 30.56 8.43
C ASP A 1005 5.50 31.74 9.30
N LEU A 1006 5.40 31.61 10.64
CA LEU A 1006 4.78 32.63 11.51
C LEU A 1006 5.69 33.76 11.98
N ASP A 1007 7.01 33.58 12.04
CA ASP A 1007 7.96 34.59 12.56
C ASP A 1007 8.45 35.60 11.49
N VAL A 1008 7.52 36.20 10.71
CA VAL A 1008 7.72 37.46 9.91
C VAL A 1008 6.41 38.25 9.68
#